data_AF-A0A921SPK7-F1
#
_entry.id   AF-A0A921SPK7-F1
#
_cell.length_a   1.000
_cell.length_b   1.000
_cell.length_c   1.000
_cell.angle_alpha   90.00
_cell.angle_beta   90.00
_cell.angle_gamma   90.00
#
_symmetry.space_group_name_H-M   'P 1'
#
loop_
_entity.id
_entity.type
_entity.pdbx_description
1 polymer ?
#
loop_
_entity_poly.entity_id
_entity_poly.type
_entity_poly.pdbx_seq_one_letter_code
_entity_poly.pdbx_strand_id
1 'polypeptide(L)'
;LLEEFLAGFGDQIELAAHELRAWASPGEDGTSGLSRTVWAAHRDYLKRRETLTRRVGEIQPLVARLQAQEIEGHLPEEEKEPLQQARSALRATKRALTDMQAQDWVSALEAVQLLPNYTLLDDSTDLDVIARWRDDETAEWREDSLTFGRGARVALRDFAPGSTFYGRGLQVRVDAVDLGAANEDVYTLAFCSACGFTHDSREARVTEDGTAAVPQQCPRCGSAGIADRGQRVDAVQFRRAMSMINRDEAGINDRDDDRAMTMYSLVSLADIDPASIASRWYTPGLDFGIAHLSRVRITTVNLGQQRRARPAVIAGEEMALSLFTICESCGVLDRSSGENSRKEHRPWCPLRDARDEKTVSIALTHLLDTQGALLRLPHELVTGDHLTVPSLMAALQVGLREELGGEPDHISLLRTQEPLEGGGVVEALLLHDVVPGGTGYLADLCRPEKLWKVLAAAYRVVRDCVCAGTEIACAQCLLPFVPPGADGMVSRQSAETTLATLLRAGRAVDGAEVDPTSAGRARGDVSHDGTRGAANGAGGLGDGLPWTGWEVTTETPDRPADESALEGKFRAVMRERLTHVGYHVRETAMSTGTGLTFTLPQSQLRWRLVPQVAQGFVKPDFMLECASPQVPDVAVFTDGYAYHASPAHTIVADDARKRADLRSRNGWPVVSIAHADVVASAMTDGSVAGAAGGAVSAGGADDAGARAGFWGQWHAQVPPERIHALKARKGANGQRMLTWPDGAEAFLAGPVEILLQWILTIDEAQTSGGARGIGAGFGSVGRSPVDAAVGAVRAFADSAVWMLGVGRAGVPPQPVLLDASAGAFSVALQVAGELTQEAPLARPESQVPDSRWQMAFLLREGPLGILFAPDPDGSGRARMVVVLDDRESAVGTQGFRDAWISWLHLNTLLSF
;
A
#
# COMPACT_ATOMS: atom_id res chain seq x y z
N LEU A 1 29.08 37.78 -21.33
CA LEU A 1 27.88 36.94 -21.53
C LEU A 1 27.35 36.37 -20.22
N LEU A 2 27.93 35.33 -19.59
CA LEU A 2 27.36 34.77 -18.34
C LEU A 2 27.26 35.81 -17.21
N GLU A 3 28.35 36.50 -16.89
CA GLU A 3 28.33 37.54 -15.85
C GLU A 3 27.43 38.74 -16.22
N GLU A 4 27.29 39.03 -17.50
CA GLU A 4 26.42 40.09 -18.00
C GLU A 4 24.93 39.72 -17.88
N PHE A 5 24.59 38.46 -18.16
CA PHE A 5 23.26 37.90 -17.93
C PHE A 5 22.90 37.92 -16.44
N LEU A 6 23.81 37.43 -15.59
CA LEU A 6 23.61 37.40 -14.14
C LEU A 6 23.49 38.80 -13.53
N ALA A 7 24.25 39.78 -14.03
CA ALA A 7 24.13 41.17 -13.62
C ALA A 7 22.73 41.76 -13.86
N GLY A 8 21.97 41.23 -14.82
CA GLY A 8 20.60 41.64 -15.10
C GLY A 8 19.59 41.34 -13.98
N PHE A 9 19.90 40.41 -13.08
CA PHE A 9 19.01 39.98 -11.98
C PHE A 9 19.42 40.52 -10.60
N GLY A 10 20.60 41.13 -10.48
CA GLY A 10 21.14 41.59 -9.20
C GLY A 10 21.23 40.47 -8.16
N ASP A 11 20.88 40.76 -6.91
CA ASP A 11 21.00 39.82 -5.78
C ASP A 11 19.78 38.88 -5.64
N GLN A 12 18.80 38.95 -6.55
CA GLN A 12 17.53 38.22 -6.43
C GLN A 12 17.67 36.71 -6.65
N ILE A 13 18.76 36.26 -7.27
CA ILE A 13 18.98 34.86 -7.69
C ILE A 13 20.32 34.32 -7.22
N GLU A 14 20.85 34.78 -6.08
CA GLU A 14 22.23 34.49 -5.66
C GLU A 14 22.60 33.00 -5.68
N LEU A 15 21.73 32.13 -5.16
CA LEU A 15 21.94 30.67 -5.17
C LEU A 15 21.96 30.10 -6.60
N ALA A 16 20.96 30.43 -7.41
CA ALA A 16 20.87 29.99 -8.80
C ALA A 16 22.02 30.55 -9.66
N ALA A 17 22.49 31.77 -9.36
CA ALA A 17 23.64 32.38 -10.00
C ALA A 17 24.94 31.61 -9.69
N HIS A 18 25.11 31.15 -8.44
CA HIS A 18 26.23 30.30 -8.07
C HIS A 18 26.20 28.95 -8.80
N GLU A 19 25.04 28.28 -8.81
CA GLU A 19 24.84 27.01 -9.51
C GLU A 19 25.10 27.15 -11.03
N LEU A 20 24.56 28.21 -11.65
CA LEU A 20 24.75 28.45 -13.07
C LEU A 20 26.23 28.73 -13.41
N ARG A 21 26.95 29.47 -12.56
CA ARG A 21 28.40 29.65 -12.72
C ARG A 21 29.16 28.33 -12.63
N ALA A 22 28.85 27.51 -11.63
CA ALA A 22 29.48 26.20 -11.46
C ALA A 22 29.19 25.27 -12.65
N TRP A 23 27.97 25.32 -13.20
CA TRP A 23 27.58 24.51 -14.35
C TRP A 23 28.19 24.99 -15.67
N ALA A 24 28.25 26.30 -15.92
CA ALA A 24 28.71 26.86 -17.18
C ALA A 24 30.24 26.98 -17.27
N SER A 25 30.92 27.16 -16.13
CA SER A 25 32.37 27.39 -16.08
C SER A 25 33.16 26.08 -16.09
N PRO A 26 34.35 26.04 -16.73
CA PRO A 26 35.21 24.87 -16.68
C PRO A 26 35.66 24.54 -15.24
N GLY A 27 35.60 23.26 -14.86
CA GLY A 27 36.18 22.74 -13.63
C GLY A 27 37.67 22.43 -13.77
N GLU A 28 38.23 21.71 -12.79
CA GLU A 28 39.64 21.28 -12.79
C GLU A 28 39.99 20.36 -13.98
N ASP A 29 39.00 19.63 -14.50
CA ASP A 29 39.12 18.76 -15.68
C ASP A 29 39.09 19.53 -17.01
N GLY A 30 38.97 20.86 -16.98
CA GLY A 30 38.95 21.72 -18.17
C GLY A 30 37.64 21.67 -18.95
N THR A 31 36.59 21.03 -18.43
CA THR A 31 35.24 20.99 -19.03
C THR A 31 34.19 21.54 -18.06
N SER A 32 33.03 21.94 -18.58
CA SER A 32 31.90 22.40 -17.78
C SER A 32 30.69 21.47 -17.88
N GLY A 33 29.70 21.67 -17.03
CA GLY A 33 28.39 21.03 -17.16
C GLY A 33 27.73 21.36 -18.51
N LEU A 34 27.81 22.62 -18.95
CA LEU A 34 27.36 23.04 -20.28
C LEU A 34 28.07 22.26 -21.40
N SER A 35 29.39 22.16 -21.37
CA SER A 35 30.14 21.38 -22.38
C SER A 35 29.73 19.92 -22.41
N ARG A 36 29.50 19.31 -21.23
CA ARG A 36 29.02 17.93 -21.11
C ARG A 36 27.61 17.76 -21.70
N THR A 37 26.68 18.68 -21.42
CA THR A 37 25.32 18.64 -21.99
C THR A 37 25.33 18.75 -23.51
N VAL A 38 26.08 19.71 -24.07
CA VAL A 38 26.21 19.88 -25.53
C VAL A 38 26.85 18.64 -26.17
N TRP A 39 27.88 18.08 -25.54
CA TRP A 39 28.54 16.88 -26.06
C TRP A 39 27.66 15.64 -26.02
N ALA A 40 26.84 15.48 -24.97
CA ALA A 40 25.85 14.42 -24.88
C ALA A 40 24.81 14.52 -26.01
N ALA A 41 24.24 15.70 -26.22
CA ALA A 41 23.29 15.94 -27.31
C ALA A 41 23.90 15.68 -28.70
N HIS A 42 25.16 16.10 -28.91
CA HIS A 42 25.89 15.83 -30.15
C HIS A 42 26.13 14.32 -30.37
N ARG A 43 26.49 13.58 -29.31
CA ARG A 43 26.64 12.12 -29.39
C ARG A 43 25.33 11.43 -29.73
N ASP A 44 24.21 11.84 -29.12
CA ASP A 44 22.89 11.29 -29.40
C ASP A 44 22.48 11.54 -30.86
N TYR A 45 22.77 12.72 -31.40
CA TYR A 45 22.58 13.02 -32.83
C TYR A 45 23.42 12.10 -33.71
N LEU A 46 24.73 11.95 -33.44
CA LEU A 46 25.59 11.07 -34.22
C LEU A 46 25.13 9.62 -34.19
N LYS A 47 24.74 9.12 -33.01
CA LYS A 47 24.20 7.78 -32.79
C LYS A 47 22.94 7.52 -33.61
N ARG A 48 22.02 8.49 -33.63
CA ARG A 48 20.80 8.38 -34.44
C ARG A 48 21.10 8.35 -35.93
N ARG A 49 22.04 9.18 -36.40
CA ARG A 49 22.48 9.20 -37.80
C ARG A 49 23.12 7.87 -38.20
N GLU A 50 23.97 7.31 -37.35
CA GLU A 50 24.58 6.01 -37.55
C GLU A 50 23.54 4.89 -37.62
N THR A 51 22.58 4.88 -36.68
CA THR A 51 21.47 3.92 -36.67
C THR A 51 20.67 3.94 -37.97
N LEU A 52 20.27 5.12 -38.45
CA LEU A 52 19.53 5.26 -39.70
C LEU A 52 20.37 4.85 -40.91
N THR A 53 21.66 5.23 -40.93
CA THR A 53 22.59 4.86 -42.02
C THR A 53 22.78 3.36 -42.09
N ARG A 54 22.96 2.70 -40.94
CA ARG A 54 23.09 1.24 -40.84
C ARG A 54 21.80 0.54 -41.31
N ARG A 55 20.63 1.02 -40.87
CA ARG A 55 19.33 0.51 -41.36
C ARG A 55 19.18 0.62 -42.88
N VAL A 56 19.58 1.75 -43.48
CA VAL A 56 19.61 1.87 -44.95
C VAL A 56 20.55 0.83 -45.57
N GLY A 57 21.74 0.64 -44.99
CA GLY A 57 22.71 -0.36 -45.42
C GLY A 57 22.22 -1.81 -45.30
N GLU A 58 21.33 -2.12 -44.35
CA GLU A 58 20.73 -3.44 -44.16
C GLU A 58 19.52 -3.67 -45.08
N ILE A 59 18.61 -2.70 -45.17
CA ILE A 59 17.35 -2.83 -45.92
C ILE A 59 17.60 -2.76 -47.44
N GLN A 60 18.49 -1.88 -47.90
CA GLN A 60 18.74 -1.66 -49.33
C GLN A 60 19.20 -2.92 -50.11
N PRO A 61 20.20 -3.69 -49.66
CA PRO A 61 20.63 -4.90 -50.37
C PRO A 61 19.56 -5.99 -50.36
N LEU A 62 18.79 -6.12 -49.27
CA LEU A 62 17.67 -7.05 -49.19
C LEU A 62 16.60 -6.71 -50.23
N VAL A 63 16.17 -5.45 -50.27
CA VAL A 63 15.20 -4.96 -51.24
C VAL A 63 15.73 -5.25 -52.65
N ALA A 64 16.96 -4.83 -52.99
CA ALA A 64 17.52 -5.08 -54.31
C ALA A 64 17.50 -6.56 -54.73
N ARG A 65 17.85 -7.48 -53.80
CA ARG A 65 17.81 -8.93 -54.04
C ARG A 65 16.41 -9.44 -54.33
N LEU A 66 15.43 -9.08 -53.49
CA LEU A 66 14.04 -9.53 -53.64
C LEU A 66 13.38 -8.91 -54.90
N GLN A 67 13.74 -7.66 -55.24
CA GLN A 67 13.29 -7.01 -56.47
C GLN A 67 13.80 -7.73 -57.73
N ALA A 68 15.07 -8.16 -57.73
CA ALA A 68 15.62 -8.93 -58.84
C ALA A 68 14.85 -10.25 -59.03
N GLN A 69 14.55 -10.96 -57.94
CA GLN A 69 13.73 -12.18 -57.97
C GLN A 69 12.30 -11.92 -58.48
N GLU A 70 11.70 -10.78 -58.14
CA GLU A 70 10.37 -10.38 -58.63
C GLU A 70 10.38 -10.17 -60.15
N ILE A 71 11.39 -9.44 -60.66
CA ILE A 71 11.55 -9.14 -62.09
C ILE A 71 11.80 -10.43 -62.89
N GLU A 72 12.59 -11.36 -62.35
CA GLU A 72 12.86 -12.66 -62.96
C GLU A 72 11.67 -13.64 -62.87
N GLY A 73 10.62 -13.31 -62.11
CA GLY A 73 9.46 -14.18 -61.90
C GLY A 73 9.71 -15.35 -60.93
N HIS A 74 10.78 -15.31 -60.14
CA HIS A 74 11.16 -16.34 -59.18
C HIS A 74 10.75 -16.02 -57.73
N LEU A 75 10.17 -14.84 -57.47
CA LEU A 75 9.74 -14.44 -56.13
C LEU A 75 8.49 -15.24 -55.70
N PRO A 76 8.51 -15.95 -54.56
CA PRO A 76 7.33 -16.60 -54.01
C PRO A 76 6.19 -15.58 -53.75
N GLU A 77 4.93 -15.98 -53.96
CA GLU A 77 3.77 -15.10 -53.72
C GLU A 77 3.75 -14.53 -52.30
N GLU A 78 4.11 -15.34 -51.31
CA GLU A 78 4.22 -14.97 -49.89
C GLU A 78 5.30 -13.92 -49.58
N GLU A 79 6.28 -13.71 -50.48
CA GLU A 79 7.31 -12.68 -50.33
C GLU A 79 7.00 -11.36 -51.03
N LYS A 80 5.97 -11.30 -51.88
CA LYS A 80 5.60 -10.06 -52.59
C LYS A 80 5.17 -8.96 -51.63
N GLU A 81 4.35 -9.31 -50.64
CA GLU A 81 3.91 -8.37 -49.63
C GLU A 81 5.05 -7.92 -48.68
N PRO A 82 5.86 -8.83 -48.10
CA PRO A 82 7.08 -8.47 -47.38
C PRO A 82 8.06 -7.60 -48.18
N LEU A 83 8.26 -7.87 -49.47
CA LEU A 83 9.09 -7.04 -50.34
C LEU A 83 8.54 -5.61 -50.42
N GLN A 84 7.23 -5.46 -50.62
CA GLN A 84 6.61 -4.14 -50.67
C GLN A 84 6.78 -3.41 -49.33
N GLN A 85 6.58 -4.08 -48.20
CA GLN A 85 6.79 -3.50 -46.87
C GLN A 85 8.28 -3.13 -46.64
N ALA A 86 9.23 -3.92 -47.13
CA ALA A 86 10.65 -3.61 -47.04
C ALA A 86 11.04 -2.38 -47.90
N ARG A 87 10.45 -2.23 -49.10
CA ARG A 87 10.59 -1.01 -49.93
C ARG A 87 10.09 0.22 -49.19
N SER A 88 8.92 0.12 -48.54
CA SER A 88 8.35 1.19 -47.73
C SER A 88 9.24 1.60 -46.58
N ALA A 89 9.72 0.62 -45.81
CA ALA A 89 10.67 0.85 -44.73
C ALA A 89 11.96 1.52 -45.22
N LEU A 90 12.49 1.12 -46.38
CA LEU A 90 13.68 1.75 -46.97
C LEU A 90 13.45 3.23 -47.31
N ARG A 91 12.31 3.54 -47.96
CA ARG A 91 11.95 4.92 -48.33
C ARG A 91 11.75 5.79 -47.09
N ALA A 92 11.00 5.31 -46.09
CA ALA A 92 10.79 6.00 -44.83
C ALA A 92 12.11 6.26 -44.09
N THR A 93 13.00 5.25 -44.00
CA THR A 93 14.30 5.40 -43.33
C THR A 93 15.20 6.42 -44.05
N LYS A 94 15.21 6.43 -45.40
CA LYS A 94 15.95 7.42 -46.19
C LYS A 94 15.41 8.84 -46.01
N ARG A 95 14.08 9.00 -45.95
CA ARG A 95 13.43 10.28 -45.65
C ARG A 95 13.81 10.76 -44.26
N ALA A 96 13.65 9.93 -43.22
CA ALA A 96 14.03 10.28 -41.85
C ALA A 96 15.50 10.71 -41.72
N LEU A 97 16.41 10.02 -42.42
CA LEU A 97 17.83 10.41 -42.47
C LEU A 97 18.04 11.77 -43.14
N THR A 98 17.29 12.06 -44.21
CA THR A 98 17.37 13.32 -44.95
C THR A 98 16.77 14.46 -44.13
N ASP A 99 15.60 14.26 -43.54
CA ASP A 99 14.91 15.25 -42.70
C ASP A 99 15.74 15.62 -41.47
N MET A 100 16.36 14.63 -40.82
CA MET A 100 17.29 14.85 -39.70
C MET A 100 18.54 15.67 -40.11
N GLN A 101 19.01 15.54 -41.34
CA GLN A 101 20.16 16.30 -41.85
C GLN A 101 19.77 17.68 -42.38
N ALA A 102 18.52 17.86 -42.79
CA ALA A 102 17.98 19.09 -43.35
C ALA A 102 17.22 19.96 -42.33
N GLN A 103 17.03 19.47 -41.10
CA GLN A 103 16.35 20.18 -40.02
C GLN A 103 17.05 21.51 -39.71
N ASP A 104 16.25 22.56 -39.48
CA ASP A 104 16.78 23.86 -39.02
C ASP A 104 17.48 23.71 -37.66
N TRP A 105 18.63 24.38 -37.50
CA TRP A 105 19.47 24.24 -36.31
C TRP A 105 18.76 24.68 -35.03
N VAL A 106 17.81 25.63 -35.08
CA VAL A 106 17.03 26.03 -33.92
C VAL A 106 16.16 24.88 -33.46
N SER A 107 15.35 24.31 -34.37
CA SER A 107 14.48 23.18 -34.05
C SER A 107 15.27 21.93 -33.62
N ALA A 108 16.46 21.73 -34.17
CA ALA A 108 17.33 20.63 -33.76
C ALA A 108 17.83 20.80 -32.31
N LEU A 109 18.21 22.03 -31.92
CA LEU A 109 18.64 22.33 -30.55
C LEU A 109 17.49 22.35 -29.54
N GLU A 110 16.30 22.81 -29.95
CA GLU A 110 15.07 22.71 -29.14
C GLU A 110 14.69 21.25 -28.88
N ALA A 111 14.78 20.37 -29.89
CA ALA A 111 14.46 18.94 -29.76
C ALA A 111 15.37 18.20 -28.78
N VAL A 112 16.60 18.68 -28.56
CA VAL A 112 17.55 18.13 -27.58
C VAL A 112 17.65 18.97 -26.31
N GLN A 113 16.71 19.89 -26.08
CA GLN A 113 16.62 20.76 -24.89
C GLN A 113 17.87 21.62 -24.64
N LEU A 114 18.64 21.91 -25.70
CA LEU A 114 19.75 22.89 -25.64
C LEU A 114 19.24 24.33 -25.80
N LEU A 115 18.08 24.50 -26.45
CA LEU A 115 17.33 25.74 -26.46
C LEU A 115 15.96 25.51 -25.80
N PRO A 116 15.43 26.51 -25.07
CA PRO A 116 14.13 26.38 -24.42
C PRO A 116 13.02 26.23 -25.46
N ASN A 117 12.16 25.22 -25.26
CA ASN A 117 10.91 25.11 -25.97
C ASN A 117 9.81 25.85 -25.17
N TYR A 118 9.12 26.80 -25.79
CA TYR A 118 8.06 27.60 -25.16
C TYR A 118 6.89 26.80 -24.59
N THR A 119 6.81 25.49 -24.87
CA THR A 119 5.77 24.61 -24.32
C THR A 119 6.08 24.02 -22.94
N LEU A 120 7.31 24.17 -22.41
CA LEU A 120 7.72 23.64 -21.08
C LEU A 120 7.34 22.16 -20.85
N LEU A 121 7.27 21.36 -21.91
CA LEU A 121 6.86 19.96 -21.83
C LEU A 121 8.00 19.06 -21.36
N ASP A 122 7.64 18.00 -20.63
CA ASP A 122 8.47 16.82 -20.36
C ASP A 122 9.08 16.26 -21.66
N ASP A 123 10.16 15.48 -21.54
CA ASP A 123 10.74 14.76 -22.67
C ASP A 123 9.63 13.96 -23.39
N SER A 124 9.70 13.88 -24.73
CA SER A 124 8.71 13.14 -25.52
C SER A 124 9.25 11.81 -26.03
N THR A 125 8.38 10.81 -26.07
CA THR A 125 8.60 9.57 -26.83
C THR A 125 7.86 9.68 -28.16
N ASP A 126 8.54 9.28 -29.24
CA ASP A 126 7.96 9.23 -30.58
C ASP A 126 7.38 7.84 -30.89
N LEU A 127 6.24 7.80 -31.56
CA LEU A 127 5.74 6.61 -32.25
C LEU A 127 5.81 6.85 -33.76
N ASP A 128 6.72 6.13 -34.42
CA ASP A 128 6.87 6.15 -35.88
C ASP A 128 5.96 5.10 -36.52
N VAL A 129 5.01 5.54 -37.34
CA VAL A 129 4.01 4.69 -37.99
C VAL A 129 4.20 4.74 -39.49
N ILE A 130 4.44 3.58 -40.09
CA ILE A 130 4.38 3.40 -41.55
C ILE A 130 2.99 2.89 -41.88
N ALA A 131 2.16 3.76 -42.46
CA ALA A 131 0.82 3.43 -42.90
C ALA A 131 0.79 3.21 -44.41
N ARG A 132 0.27 2.08 -44.88
CA ARG A 132 0.10 1.77 -46.31
C ARG A 132 -1.37 1.65 -46.67
N TRP A 133 -1.74 2.00 -47.90
CA TRP A 133 -3.07 1.75 -48.45
C TRP A 133 -2.96 1.42 -49.92
N ARG A 134 -4.01 0.81 -50.48
CA ARG A 134 -4.10 0.61 -51.92
C ARG A 134 -4.86 1.80 -52.51
N ASP A 135 -4.25 2.44 -53.50
CA ASP A 135 -4.86 3.54 -54.25
C ASP A 135 -5.99 2.99 -55.12
N ASP A 136 -7.21 3.49 -54.95
CA ASP A 136 -8.41 2.94 -55.59
C ASP A 136 -8.40 3.12 -57.12
N GLU A 137 -7.71 4.14 -57.64
CA GLU A 137 -7.68 4.45 -59.07
C GLU A 137 -6.58 3.69 -59.79
N THR A 138 -5.39 3.64 -59.20
CA THR A 138 -4.20 3.03 -59.81
C THR A 138 -4.00 1.57 -59.40
N ALA A 139 -4.70 1.11 -58.36
CA ALA A 139 -4.50 -0.17 -57.69
C ALA A 139 -3.06 -0.36 -57.13
N GLU A 140 -2.27 0.71 -57.08
CA GLU A 140 -0.90 0.75 -56.59
C GLU A 140 -0.86 0.94 -55.06
N TRP A 141 0.13 0.36 -54.41
CA TRP A 141 0.34 0.57 -52.97
C TRP A 141 1.01 1.92 -52.70
N ARG A 142 0.34 2.76 -51.92
CA ARG A 142 0.83 4.03 -51.40
C ARG A 142 1.25 3.87 -49.94
N GLU A 143 2.08 4.81 -49.48
CA GLU A 143 2.52 4.86 -48.10
C GLU A 143 2.58 6.31 -47.60
N ASP A 144 2.40 6.43 -46.29
CA ASP A 144 2.61 7.64 -45.53
C ASP A 144 3.38 7.30 -44.26
N SER A 145 4.20 8.23 -43.80
CA SER A 145 4.98 8.11 -42.57
C SER A 145 4.49 9.15 -41.59
N LEU A 146 3.95 8.69 -40.47
CA LEU A 146 3.35 9.53 -39.44
C LEU A 146 4.17 9.37 -38.17
N THR A 147 4.56 10.49 -37.55
CA THR A 147 5.18 10.48 -36.22
C THR A 147 4.20 11.11 -35.23
N PHE A 148 3.97 10.42 -34.12
CA PHE A 148 3.16 10.90 -33.00
C PHE A 148 4.04 11.09 -31.78
N GLY A 149 4.02 12.28 -31.18
CA GLY A 149 4.70 12.55 -29.90
C GLY A 149 3.75 12.41 -28.72
N ARG A 150 4.25 11.86 -27.62
CA ARG A 150 3.60 11.86 -26.29
C ARG A 150 4.63 12.16 -25.21
N GLY A 151 4.22 12.82 -24.13
CA GLY A 151 5.08 12.98 -22.96
C GLY A 151 5.58 11.62 -22.48
N ALA A 152 6.86 11.49 -22.19
CA ALA A 152 7.54 10.21 -22.05
C ALA A 152 6.97 9.35 -20.92
N ARG A 153 6.54 9.96 -19.81
CA ARG A 153 5.84 9.26 -18.72
C ARG A 153 4.53 8.60 -19.19
N VAL A 154 3.74 9.28 -20.02
CA VAL A 154 2.47 8.74 -20.57
C VAL A 154 2.74 7.71 -21.65
N ALA A 155 3.76 7.96 -22.47
CA ALA A 155 4.16 7.06 -23.54
C ALA A 155 4.55 5.67 -23.03
N LEU A 156 5.12 5.56 -21.82
CA LEU A 156 5.37 4.28 -21.16
C LEU A 156 4.14 3.38 -21.10
N ARG A 157 2.91 3.88 -21.26
CA ARG A 157 1.68 3.08 -21.41
C ARG A 157 1.16 3.12 -22.85
N ASP A 158 0.96 4.31 -23.40
CA ASP A 158 0.28 4.49 -24.68
C ASP A 158 1.07 3.94 -25.86
N PHE A 159 2.40 4.07 -25.82
CA PHE A 159 3.32 3.63 -26.86
C PHE A 159 4.07 2.34 -26.49
N ALA A 160 3.80 1.75 -25.32
CA ALA A 160 4.38 0.46 -24.97
C ALA A 160 3.98 -0.63 -25.98
N PRO A 161 4.88 -1.58 -26.32
CA PRO A 161 4.54 -2.69 -27.18
C PRO A 161 3.37 -3.51 -26.64
N GLY A 162 2.40 -3.78 -27.51
CA GLY A 162 1.13 -4.42 -27.17
C GLY A 162 -0.03 -3.44 -27.01
N SER A 163 0.24 -2.15 -26.80
CA SER A 163 -0.78 -1.10 -26.71
C SER A 163 -1.43 -0.81 -28.06
N THR A 164 -2.63 -0.25 -28.00
CA THR A 164 -3.34 0.28 -29.17
C THR A 164 -3.51 1.78 -28.99
N PHE A 165 -2.83 2.55 -29.84
CA PHE A 165 -2.83 3.99 -29.84
C PHE A 165 -3.85 4.54 -30.86
N TYR A 166 -4.65 5.52 -30.45
CA TYR A 166 -5.65 6.14 -31.33
C TYR A 166 -5.22 7.57 -31.67
N GLY A 167 -5.06 7.88 -32.96
CA GLY A 167 -4.61 9.19 -33.41
C GLY A 167 -4.82 9.43 -34.90
N ARG A 168 -5.18 10.65 -35.29
CA ARG A 168 -5.47 11.04 -36.70
C ARG A 168 -6.48 10.12 -37.41
N GLY A 169 -7.48 9.61 -36.67
CA GLY A 169 -8.49 8.69 -37.22
C GLY A 169 -8.00 7.24 -37.40
N LEU A 170 -6.82 6.90 -36.90
CA LEU A 170 -6.22 5.57 -36.99
C LEU A 170 -6.17 4.89 -35.61
N GLN A 171 -6.37 3.58 -35.62
CA GLN A 171 -6.11 2.64 -34.53
C GLN A 171 -4.78 1.94 -34.81
N VAL A 172 -3.72 2.42 -34.18
CA VAL A 172 -2.35 1.95 -34.39
C VAL A 172 -1.97 0.95 -33.30
N ARG A 173 -1.72 -0.31 -33.68
CA ARG A 173 -1.14 -1.28 -32.73
C ARG A 173 0.36 -1.09 -32.65
N VAL A 174 0.86 -0.74 -31.46
CA VAL A 174 2.29 -0.57 -31.23
C VAL A 174 2.92 -1.92 -30.98
N ASP A 175 3.96 -2.25 -31.73
CA ASP A 175 4.51 -3.60 -31.77
C ASP A 175 6.03 -3.64 -31.76
N ALA A 176 6.74 -2.51 -31.78
CA ALA A 176 8.20 -2.51 -31.70
C ALA A 176 8.79 -1.33 -30.93
N VAL A 177 9.99 -1.54 -30.36
CA VAL A 177 10.81 -0.54 -29.67
C VAL A 177 12.11 -0.32 -30.44
N ASP A 178 12.60 0.91 -30.50
CA ASP A 178 13.94 1.19 -31.05
C ASP A 178 15.02 0.86 -30.01
N LEU A 179 15.94 -0.05 -30.34
CA LEU A 179 17.04 -0.51 -29.47
C LEU A 179 18.41 0.06 -29.89
N GLY A 180 18.43 0.97 -30.88
CA GLY A 180 19.66 1.55 -31.40
C GLY A 180 20.44 0.59 -32.31
N ALA A 181 21.70 0.93 -32.59
CA ALA A 181 22.58 0.07 -33.37
C ALA A 181 23.08 -1.13 -32.54
N ALA A 182 22.70 -2.35 -32.93
CA ALA A 182 23.13 -3.58 -32.25
C ALA A 182 22.87 -3.58 -30.73
N ASN A 183 21.68 -3.11 -30.31
CA ASN A 183 21.23 -3.06 -28.91
C ASN A 183 22.05 -2.15 -27.99
N GLU A 184 22.78 -1.18 -28.54
CA GLU A 184 23.55 -0.21 -27.76
C GLU A 184 22.70 0.73 -26.87
N ASP A 185 21.38 0.74 -27.02
CA ASP A 185 20.47 1.45 -26.09
C ASP A 185 20.01 0.56 -24.92
N VAL A 186 20.28 -0.74 -24.96
CA VAL A 186 19.99 -1.67 -23.87
C VAL A 186 21.05 -1.54 -22.80
N TYR A 187 20.63 -1.35 -21.56
CA TYR A 187 21.51 -1.26 -20.40
C TYR A 187 20.93 -2.06 -19.23
N THR A 188 21.79 -2.51 -18.33
CA THR A 188 21.34 -3.16 -17.10
C THR A 188 20.95 -2.10 -16.07
N LEU A 189 19.77 -2.26 -15.49
CA LEU A 189 19.24 -1.48 -14.38
C LEU A 189 19.09 -2.38 -13.15
N ALA A 190 19.64 -1.96 -12.00
CA ALA A 190 19.45 -2.67 -10.74
C ALA A 190 18.63 -1.85 -9.74
N PHE A 191 17.67 -2.49 -9.08
CA PHE A 191 16.77 -1.87 -8.12
C PHE A 191 17.24 -2.07 -6.68
N CYS A 192 17.15 -1.04 -5.84
CA CYS A 192 17.26 -1.23 -4.41
C CYS A 192 15.97 -1.84 -3.85
N SER A 193 16.10 -2.82 -2.97
CA SER A 193 14.95 -3.47 -2.34
C SER A 193 14.25 -2.65 -1.27
N ALA A 194 14.91 -1.62 -0.73
CA ALA A 194 14.41 -0.83 0.40
C ALA A 194 14.05 0.63 0.05
N CYS A 195 14.76 1.30 -0.85
CA CYS A 195 14.47 2.69 -1.26
C CYS A 195 14.39 2.82 -2.79
N GLY A 196 14.08 4.03 -3.27
CA GLY A 196 13.96 4.34 -4.70
C GLY A 196 15.28 4.46 -5.47
N PHE A 197 16.44 4.14 -4.88
CA PHE A 197 17.71 4.15 -5.60
C PHE A 197 17.73 3.11 -6.71
N THR A 198 18.16 3.53 -7.90
CA THR A 198 18.41 2.63 -9.03
C THR A 198 19.84 2.81 -9.51
N HIS A 199 20.47 1.70 -9.90
CA HIS A 199 21.82 1.70 -10.44
C HIS A 199 21.77 1.46 -11.95
N ASP A 200 22.11 2.51 -12.70
CA ASP A 200 22.22 2.50 -14.16
C ASP A 200 23.65 2.14 -14.59
N SER A 201 23.82 1.01 -15.28
CA SER A 201 25.11 0.54 -15.75
C SER A 201 25.83 1.49 -16.73
N ARG A 202 25.11 2.41 -17.39
CA ARG A 202 25.70 3.43 -18.29
C ARG A 202 26.49 4.49 -17.55
N GLU A 203 26.16 4.71 -16.28
CA GLU A 203 26.83 5.67 -15.39
C GLU A 203 27.82 4.98 -14.43
N ALA A 204 27.87 3.64 -14.45
CA ALA A 204 28.72 2.85 -13.57
C ALA A 204 30.19 2.92 -13.99
N ARG A 205 31.09 2.77 -13.00
CA ARG A 205 32.51 2.51 -13.28
C ARG A 205 32.66 1.14 -13.94
N VAL A 206 33.52 1.09 -14.95
CA VAL A 206 33.87 -0.16 -15.62
C VAL A 206 34.95 -0.88 -14.81
N THR A 207 34.74 -2.17 -14.54
CA THR A 207 35.72 -3.05 -13.88
C THR A 207 36.87 -3.42 -14.81
N GLU A 208 37.96 -3.98 -14.27
CA GLU A 208 39.10 -4.46 -15.07
C GLU A 208 38.69 -5.48 -16.15
N ASP A 209 37.63 -6.26 -15.88
CA ASP A 209 37.06 -7.25 -16.80
C ASP A 209 36.10 -6.65 -17.85
N GLY A 210 35.95 -5.32 -17.90
CA GLY A 210 35.11 -4.64 -18.89
C GLY A 210 33.61 -4.64 -18.58
N THR A 211 33.21 -5.05 -17.37
CA THR A 211 31.79 -5.07 -16.94
C THR A 211 31.44 -3.90 -16.02
N ALA A 212 30.20 -3.42 -16.06
CA ALA A 212 29.72 -2.37 -15.16
C ALA A 212 29.73 -2.86 -13.70
N ALA A 213 30.40 -2.11 -12.82
CA ALA A 213 30.48 -2.45 -11.40
C ALA A 213 29.13 -2.21 -10.71
N VAL A 214 28.51 -3.29 -10.21
CA VAL A 214 27.28 -3.18 -9.41
C VAL A 214 27.63 -3.03 -7.92
N PRO A 215 27.05 -2.04 -7.21
CA PRO A 215 27.30 -1.85 -5.79
C PRO A 215 26.85 -3.07 -4.97
N GLN A 216 27.67 -3.47 -3.99
CA GLN A 216 27.33 -4.56 -3.07
C GLN A 216 26.31 -4.16 -2.00
N GLN A 217 26.18 -2.86 -1.74
CA GLN A 217 25.21 -2.26 -0.84
C GLN A 217 24.69 -0.96 -1.46
N CYS A 218 23.43 -0.64 -1.22
CA CYS A 218 22.84 0.59 -1.70
C CYS A 218 23.56 1.81 -1.11
N PRO A 219 24.05 2.75 -1.93
CA PRO A 219 24.76 3.95 -1.44
C PRO A 219 23.84 4.93 -0.71
N ARG A 220 22.51 4.74 -0.78
CA ARG A 220 21.54 5.58 -0.08
C ARG A 220 21.19 5.03 1.30
N CYS A 221 20.62 3.83 1.34
CA CYS A 221 20.06 3.25 2.57
C CYS A 221 20.89 2.11 3.17
N GLY A 222 21.97 1.68 2.51
CA GLY A 222 22.83 0.58 2.97
C GLY A 222 22.30 -0.83 2.69
N SER A 223 21.12 -0.99 2.09
CA SER A 223 20.56 -2.33 1.80
C SER A 223 21.47 -3.16 0.89
N ALA A 224 21.78 -4.39 1.31
CA ALA A 224 22.51 -5.36 0.48
C ALA A 224 21.65 -5.96 -0.65
N GLY A 225 20.33 -5.72 -0.64
CA GLY A 225 19.40 -6.30 -1.62
C GLY A 225 19.71 -5.91 -3.07
N ILE A 226 20.30 -4.74 -3.30
CA ILE A 226 20.68 -4.28 -4.65
C ILE A 226 21.71 -5.17 -5.35
N ALA A 227 22.50 -5.94 -4.59
CA ALA A 227 23.49 -6.84 -5.14
C ALA A 227 22.86 -8.08 -5.81
N ASP A 228 21.62 -8.42 -5.44
CA ASP A 228 20.93 -9.61 -5.94
C ASP A 228 20.72 -9.53 -7.46
N ARG A 229 20.95 -10.65 -8.16
CA ARG A 229 20.65 -10.79 -9.59
C ARG A 229 19.14 -10.78 -9.83
N GLY A 230 18.33 -11.14 -8.83
CA GLY A 230 16.87 -10.99 -8.81
C GLY A 230 16.40 -9.55 -9.03
N GLN A 231 17.22 -8.58 -8.63
CA GLN A 231 16.91 -7.14 -8.68
C GLN A 231 17.42 -6.45 -9.95
N ARG A 232 17.91 -7.23 -10.92
CA ARG A 232 18.47 -6.71 -12.17
C ARG A 232 17.57 -7.04 -13.34
N VAL A 233 17.41 -6.07 -14.23
CA VAL A 233 16.71 -6.20 -15.50
C VAL A 233 17.51 -5.50 -16.59
N ASP A 234 17.36 -5.98 -17.83
CA ASP A 234 17.75 -5.17 -18.98
C ASP A 234 16.67 -4.12 -19.22
N ALA A 235 17.08 -2.92 -19.61
CA ALA A 235 16.22 -1.76 -19.72
C ALA A 235 16.60 -0.92 -20.94
N VAL A 236 15.63 -0.15 -21.44
CA VAL A 236 15.82 0.84 -22.51
C VAL A 236 15.17 2.15 -22.10
N GLN A 237 15.87 3.27 -22.28
CA GLN A 237 15.27 4.59 -22.12
C GLN A 237 14.30 4.81 -23.28
N PHE A 238 13.01 4.88 -22.96
CA PHE A 238 11.95 4.73 -23.92
C PHE A 238 11.71 6.02 -24.71
N ARG A 239 12.52 6.21 -25.75
CA ARG A 239 12.48 7.41 -26.61
C ARG A 239 11.69 7.19 -27.90
N ARG A 240 11.58 5.95 -28.38
CA ARG A 240 10.93 5.67 -29.66
C ARG A 240 10.31 4.28 -29.74
N ALA A 241 9.08 4.24 -30.24
CA ALA A 241 8.37 3.04 -30.65
C ALA A 241 8.07 3.09 -32.16
N MET A 242 7.73 1.94 -32.72
CA MET A 242 7.44 1.81 -34.15
C MET A 242 6.20 0.95 -34.37
N SER A 243 5.51 1.18 -35.48
CA SER A 243 4.41 0.37 -35.97
C SER A 243 4.34 0.35 -37.50
N MET A 244 3.89 -0.76 -38.08
CA MET A 244 3.57 -0.86 -39.51
C MET A 244 2.13 -1.34 -39.66
N ILE A 245 1.28 -0.54 -40.30
CA ILE A 245 -0.17 -0.81 -40.41
C ILE A 245 -0.68 -0.71 -41.85
N ASN A 246 -1.73 -1.47 -42.15
CA ASN A 246 -2.58 -1.21 -43.31
C ASN A 246 -3.63 -0.16 -42.91
N ARG A 247 -3.58 1.02 -43.54
CA ARG A 247 -4.42 2.18 -43.23
C ARG A 247 -5.91 1.87 -43.43
N ASP A 248 -6.25 1.09 -44.46
CA ASP A 248 -7.64 0.75 -44.79
C ASP A 248 -8.27 -0.15 -43.71
N GLU A 249 -7.46 -0.96 -43.04
CA GLU A 249 -7.87 -1.83 -41.93
C GLU A 249 -7.79 -1.13 -40.57
N ALA A 250 -6.87 -0.16 -40.43
CA ALA A 250 -6.59 0.55 -39.20
C ALA A 250 -7.47 1.80 -39.00
N GLY A 251 -8.40 2.09 -39.91
CA GLY A 251 -9.37 3.18 -39.74
C GLY A 251 -10.30 2.92 -38.56
N ILE A 252 -10.51 3.95 -37.73
CA ILE A 252 -11.50 3.88 -36.64
C ILE A 252 -12.88 3.62 -37.26
N ASN A 253 -13.58 2.60 -36.78
CA ASN A 253 -14.90 2.22 -37.23
C ASN A 253 -15.86 2.10 -36.03
N ASP A 254 -17.16 2.21 -36.27
CA ASP A 254 -18.19 2.11 -35.22
C ASP A 254 -18.42 0.67 -34.71
N ARG A 255 -17.55 -0.30 -35.06
CA ARG A 255 -17.74 -1.71 -34.65
C ARG A 255 -17.20 -1.99 -33.25
N ASP A 256 -16.26 -1.18 -32.77
CA ASP A 256 -15.67 -1.26 -31.44
C ASP A 256 -15.95 0.05 -30.67
N ASP A 257 -17.08 0.11 -29.94
CA ASP A 257 -17.41 1.27 -29.09
C ASP A 257 -16.40 1.45 -27.92
N ASP A 258 -15.73 0.37 -27.51
CA ASP A 258 -14.79 0.37 -26.39
C ASP A 258 -13.32 0.50 -26.84
N ARG A 259 -12.60 1.45 -26.23
CA ARG A 259 -11.15 1.61 -26.44
C ARG A 259 -10.39 0.44 -25.82
N ALA A 260 -9.55 -0.22 -26.60
CA ALA A 260 -8.70 -1.30 -26.08
C ALA A 260 -7.62 -0.74 -25.13
N MET A 261 -7.77 -1.01 -23.83
CA MET A 261 -6.79 -0.63 -22.80
C MET A 261 -5.96 -1.85 -22.38
N THR A 262 -4.63 -1.72 -22.41
CA THR A 262 -3.70 -2.73 -21.88
C THR A 262 -3.17 -2.28 -20.54
N MET A 263 -3.24 -3.15 -19.53
CA MET A 263 -2.77 -2.87 -18.19
C MET A 263 -1.29 -3.28 -18.04
N TYR A 264 -0.47 -2.33 -17.59
CA TYR A 264 0.95 -2.51 -17.36
C TYR A 264 1.29 -2.29 -15.88
N SER A 265 2.34 -2.96 -15.41
CA SER A 265 2.90 -2.69 -14.08
C SER A 265 3.93 -1.56 -14.22
N LEU A 266 3.65 -0.40 -13.61
CA LEU A 266 4.56 0.74 -13.58
C LEU A 266 5.00 1.02 -12.15
N VAL A 267 6.26 1.40 -11.99
CA VAL A 267 6.81 1.89 -10.72
C VAL A 267 7.62 3.16 -10.95
N SER A 268 7.48 4.15 -10.07
CA SER A 268 8.28 5.38 -10.09
C SER A 268 9.21 5.39 -8.89
N LEU A 269 10.51 5.53 -9.14
CA LEU A 269 11.55 5.36 -8.14
C LEU A 269 12.35 6.66 -8.02
N ALA A 270 12.27 7.31 -6.87
CA ALA A 270 13.03 8.52 -6.59
C ALA A 270 14.37 8.20 -5.94
N ASP A 271 15.46 8.65 -6.57
CA ASP A 271 16.79 8.63 -5.98
C ASP A 271 16.96 9.82 -5.04
N ILE A 272 16.72 9.58 -3.75
CA ILE A 272 16.95 10.54 -2.68
C ILE A 272 18.42 10.49 -2.27
N ASP A 273 19.23 11.38 -2.84
CA ASP A 273 20.64 11.56 -2.48
C ASP A 273 20.77 12.51 -1.27
N PRO A 274 21.32 12.07 -0.13
CA PRO A 274 21.56 12.98 0.99
C PRO A 274 22.39 14.22 0.62
N ALA A 275 23.27 14.10 -0.40
CA ALA A 275 24.10 15.21 -0.87
C ALA A 275 23.32 16.29 -1.64
N SER A 276 22.09 16.01 -2.10
CA SER A 276 21.27 16.99 -2.83
C SER A 276 20.31 17.78 -1.94
N ILE A 277 20.24 17.45 -0.64
CA ILE A 277 19.39 18.16 0.32
C ILE A 277 19.98 19.54 0.62
N ALA A 278 19.35 20.58 0.09
CA ALA A 278 19.78 21.97 0.24
C ALA A 278 19.35 22.58 1.58
N SER A 279 18.17 22.20 2.06
CA SER A 279 17.65 22.59 3.37
C SER A 279 16.68 21.53 3.90
N ARG A 280 16.54 21.42 5.22
CA ARG A 280 15.55 20.55 5.85
C ARG A 280 15.14 21.09 7.20
N TRP A 281 13.93 20.78 7.62
CA TRP A 281 13.45 21.01 8.97
C TRP A 281 12.43 19.94 9.37
N TYR A 282 12.30 19.73 10.67
CA TYR A 282 11.40 18.78 11.30
C TYR A 282 10.59 19.45 12.41
N THR A 283 9.49 18.83 12.79
CA THR A 283 8.68 19.25 13.94
C THR A 283 9.17 18.53 15.20
N PRO A 284 9.53 19.24 16.30
CA PRO A 284 9.92 18.58 17.54
C PRO A 284 8.85 17.61 18.07
N GLY A 285 9.27 16.41 18.50
CA GLY A 285 8.39 15.40 19.08
C GLY A 285 7.45 14.69 18.10
N LEU A 286 7.57 14.95 16.80
CA LEU A 286 6.86 14.24 15.73
C LEU A 286 7.85 13.89 14.61
N ASP A 287 7.80 12.67 14.07
CA ASP A 287 8.63 12.28 12.92
C ASP A 287 8.07 12.85 11.59
N PHE A 288 7.85 14.17 11.57
CA PHE A 288 7.36 14.93 10.42
C PHE A 288 8.36 16.02 10.08
N GLY A 289 8.61 16.21 8.79
CA GLY A 289 9.47 17.28 8.30
C GLY A 289 9.49 17.34 6.80
N ILE A 290 10.16 18.35 6.26
CA ILE A 290 10.34 18.50 4.83
C ILE A 290 11.79 18.85 4.50
N ALA A 291 12.30 18.27 3.42
CA ALA A 291 13.62 18.56 2.88
C ALA A 291 13.50 19.07 1.44
N HIS A 292 14.17 20.17 1.13
CA HIS A 292 14.33 20.66 -0.23
C HIS A 292 15.48 19.91 -0.91
N LEU A 293 15.16 19.20 -1.99
CA LEU A 293 16.12 18.53 -2.86
C LEU A 293 16.41 19.45 -4.06
N SER A 294 17.62 20.00 -4.09
CA SER A 294 18.13 20.78 -5.23
C SER A 294 18.17 19.97 -6.53
N ARG A 295 18.26 18.64 -6.40
CA ARG A 295 18.20 17.67 -7.50
C ARG A 295 17.68 16.33 -6.98
N VAL A 296 16.79 15.71 -7.74
CA VAL A 296 16.29 14.34 -7.55
C VAL A 296 16.12 13.69 -8.92
N ARG A 297 16.54 12.43 -9.05
CA ARG A 297 16.28 11.64 -10.25
C ARG A 297 15.09 10.73 -10.00
N ILE A 298 14.08 10.80 -10.86
CA ILE A 298 12.91 9.93 -10.83
C ILE A 298 13.00 8.99 -12.03
N THR A 299 13.12 7.70 -11.74
CA THR A 299 13.13 6.64 -12.75
C THR A 299 11.76 5.98 -12.78
N THR A 300 10.98 6.24 -13.81
CA THR A 300 9.70 5.56 -14.04
C THR A 300 9.93 4.35 -14.93
N VAL A 301 9.50 3.17 -14.49
CA VAL A 301 9.76 1.91 -15.17
C VAL A 301 8.45 1.20 -15.49
N ASN A 302 8.24 0.85 -16.75
CA ASN A 302 7.23 -0.13 -17.15
C ASN A 302 7.85 -1.53 -17.16
N LEU A 303 7.38 -2.37 -16.22
CA LEU A 303 7.82 -3.74 -15.98
C LEU A 303 7.07 -4.77 -16.83
N GLY A 304 6.32 -4.34 -17.84
CA GLY A 304 5.56 -5.20 -18.75
C GLY A 304 4.09 -5.34 -18.37
N GLN A 305 3.37 -6.17 -19.13
CA GLN A 305 1.95 -6.43 -18.91
C GLN A 305 1.71 -7.13 -17.57
N GLN A 306 0.59 -6.85 -16.89
CA GLN A 306 0.22 -7.56 -15.66
C GLN A 306 -0.13 -9.03 -15.96
N ARG A 307 0.88 -9.91 -15.84
CA ARG A 307 0.80 -11.36 -16.06
C ARG A 307 1.62 -12.06 -14.97
N ARG A 308 1.50 -13.39 -14.87
CA ARG A 308 2.33 -14.17 -13.94
C ARG A 308 3.79 -14.05 -14.34
N ALA A 309 4.61 -13.48 -13.47
CA ALA A 309 6.02 -13.22 -13.72
C ALA A 309 6.88 -13.46 -12.48
N ARG A 310 8.20 -13.31 -12.61
CA ARG A 310 9.14 -13.42 -11.49
C ARG A 310 8.89 -12.26 -10.51
N PRO A 311 8.68 -12.52 -9.21
CA PRO A 311 8.58 -11.45 -8.22
C PRO A 311 9.95 -10.81 -7.95
N ALA A 312 9.97 -9.52 -7.65
CA ALA A 312 11.12 -8.79 -7.13
C ALA A 312 10.63 -7.74 -6.13
N VAL A 313 11.46 -7.43 -5.12
CA VAL A 313 11.12 -6.41 -4.13
C VAL A 313 11.79 -5.10 -4.54
N ILE A 314 11.02 -4.08 -4.87
CA ILE A 314 11.51 -2.78 -5.33
C ILE A 314 10.99 -1.71 -4.37
N ALA A 315 11.90 -0.96 -3.74
CA ALA A 315 11.56 0.10 -2.79
C ALA A 315 10.56 -0.33 -1.68
N GLY A 316 10.68 -1.56 -1.19
CA GLY A 316 9.84 -2.14 -0.15
C GLY A 316 8.56 -2.83 -0.65
N GLU A 317 8.25 -2.76 -1.95
CA GLU A 317 7.04 -3.34 -2.55
C GLU A 317 7.35 -4.56 -3.43
N GLU A 318 6.50 -5.58 -3.39
CA GLU A 318 6.64 -6.77 -4.24
C GLU A 318 6.02 -6.50 -5.62
N MET A 319 6.85 -6.62 -6.66
CA MET A 319 6.53 -6.29 -8.05
C MET A 319 6.74 -7.50 -8.96
N ALA A 320 5.87 -7.64 -9.97
CA ALA A 320 5.99 -8.69 -10.97
C ALA A 320 6.80 -8.20 -12.19
N LEU A 321 7.93 -8.84 -12.46
CA LEU A 321 8.83 -8.52 -13.57
C LEU A 321 8.45 -9.27 -14.86
N SER A 322 7.37 -8.87 -15.54
CA SER A 322 6.92 -9.50 -16.79
C SER A 322 7.84 -9.19 -17.98
N LEU A 323 8.36 -7.96 -18.02
CA LEU A 323 9.19 -7.37 -19.07
C LEU A 323 8.55 -7.45 -20.47
N PHE A 324 9.27 -6.91 -21.47
CA PHE A 324 8.93 -7.00 -22.88
C PHE A 324 9.96 -7.86 -23.59
N THR A 325 9.57 -9.04 -24.03
CA THR A 325 10.42 -9.90 -24.87
C THR A 325 10.31 -9.44 -26.31
N ILE A 326 11.41 -8.96 -26.87
CA ILE A 326 11.44 -8.38 -28.22
C ILE A 326 12.62 -8.93 -29.01
N CYS A 327 12.48 -8.95 -30.34
CA CYS A 327 13.58 -9.32 -31.24
C CYS A 327 14.78 -8.37 -31.05
N GLU A 328 15.98 -8.95 -30.88
CA GLU A 328 17.22 -8.21 -30.63
C GLU A 328 17.70 -7.37 -31.84
N SER A 329 17.03 -7.44 -33.00
CA SER A 329 17.43 -6.71 -34.21
C SER A 329 16.38 -5.72 -34.68
N CYS A 330 15.13 -6.15 -34.83
CA CYS A 330 14.06 -5.27 -35.30
C CYS A 330 13.16 -4.72 -34.19
N GLY A 331 13.37 -5.14 -32.93
CA GLY A 331 12.67 -4.63 -31.75
C GLY A 331 11.18 -4.99 -31.67
N VAL A 332 10.70 -5.87 -32.55
CA VAL A 332 9.29 -6.31 -32.57
C VAL A 332 9.01 -7.20 -31.37
N LEU A 333 7.85 -6.99 -30.74
CA LEU A 333 7.34 -7.79 -29.63
C LEU A 333 7.12 -9.23 -30.06
N ASP A 334 7.86 -10.13 -29.41
CA ASP A 334 7.61 -11.56 -29.47
C ASP A 334 6.38 -11.91 -28.62
N ARG A 335 5.43 -12.62 -29.22
CA ARG A 335 4.20 -13.08 -28.55
C ARG A 335 4.18 -14.60 -28.39
N SER A 336 5.08 -15.32 -29.04
CA SER A 336 5.07 -16.76 -29.23
C SER A 336 6.39 -17.35 -28.73
N SER A 337 6.54 -17.37 -27.40
CA SER A 337 7.79 -17.77 -26.75
C SER A 337 8.32 -19.13 -27.25
N GLY A 338 9.59 -19.17 -27.66
CA GLY A 338 10.30 -20.40 -27.95
C GLY A 338 10.18 -20.90 -29.40
N GLU A 339 9.55 -20.13 -30.30
CA GLU A 339 9.53 -20.40 -31.73
C GLU A 339 9.77 -19.12 -32.53
N ASN A 340 10.75 -19.14 -33.44
CA ASN A 340 10.98 -18.00 -34.32
C ASN A 340 9.92 -17.93 -35.43
N SER A 341 8.93 -17.03 -35.28
CA SER A 341 7.90 -16.81 -36.30
C SER A 341 8.24 -15.66 -37.23
N ARG A 342 8.21 -15.91 -38.55
CA ARG A 342 8.45 -14.86 -39.59
C ARG A 342 7.51 -13.66 -39.49
N LYS A 343 6.36 -13.80 -38.81
CA LYS A 343 5.35 -12.75 -38.60
C LYS A 343 5.69 -11.81 -37.44
N GLU A 344 6.58 -12.22 -36.54
CA GLU A 344 7.02 -11.46 -35.36
C GLU A 344 8.31 -10.67 -35.65
N HIS A 345 8.59 -10.41 -36.92
CA HIS A 345 9.72 -9.62 -37.37
C HIS A 345 9.29 -8.58 -38.38
N ARG A 346 10.08 -7.51 -38.47
CA ARG A 346 10.02 -6.66 -39.65
C ARG A 346 10.47 -7.44 -40.89
N PRO A 347 9.88 -7.20 -42.07
CA PRO A 347 10.26 -7.89 -43.31
C PRO A 347 11.74 -7.82 -43.64
N TRP A 348 12.40 -6.74 -43.17
CA TRP A 348 13.81 -6.49 -43.37
C TRP A 348 14.73 -7.01 -42.25
N CYS A 349 14.17 -7.60 -41.20
CA CYS A 349 14.95 -8.10 -40.09
C CYS A 349 15.85 -9.26 -40.55
N PRO A 350 17.18 -9.21 -40.28
CA PRO A 350 18.09 -10.30 -40.62
C PRO A 350 17.80 -11.60 -39.83
N LEU A 351 17.08 -11.51 -38.71
CA LEU A 351 16.74 -12.65 -37.84
C LEU A 351 15.39 -13.29 -38.20
N ARG A 352 14.67 -12.74 -39.19
CA ARG A 352 13.33 -13.21 -39.60
C ARG A 352 13.30 -14.68 -40.02
N ASP A 353 14.39 -15.17 -40.62
CA ASP A 353 14.51 -16.55 -41.10
C ASP A 353 15.56 -17.35 -40.30
N ALA A 354 15.99 -16.86 -39.14
CA ALA A 354 16.90 -17.58 -38.25
C ALA A 354 16.23 -18.85 -37.69
N ARG A 355 17.01 -19.89 -37.41
CA ARG A 355 16.46 -21.13 -36.81
C ARG A 355 16.10 -20.94 -35.34
N ASP A 356 17.01 -20.30 -34.61
CA ASP A 356 16.84 -20.03 -33.19
C ASP A 356 16.28 -18.62 -33.03
N GLU A 357 15.31 -18.51 -32.12
CA GLU A 357 14.80 -17.23 -31.68
C GLU A 357 15.90 -16.45 -30.94
N LYS A 358 16.02 -15.16 -31.25
CA LYS A 358 16.98 -14.25 -30.63
C LYS A 358 16.27 -13.03 -30.10
N THR A 359 15.97 -13.08 -28.81
CA THR A 359 15.19 -12.06 -28.12
C THR A 359 15.94 -11.52 -26.91
N VAL A 360 15.56 -10.32 -26.52
CA VAL A 360 15.98 -9.65 -25.29
C VAL A 360 14.74 -9.28 -24.49
N SER A 361 14.76 -9.50 -23.18
CA SER A 361 13.65 -9.14 -22.28
C SER A 361 13.98 -7.84 -21.57
N ILE A 362 13.30 -6.75 -21.95
CA ILE A 362 13.60 -5.40 -21.46
C ILE A 362 12.47 -4.81 -20.62
N ALA A 363 12.82 -3.91 -19.70
CA ALA A 363 11.92 -2.91 -19.14
C ALA A 363 12.00 -1.61 -19.95
N LEU A 364 10.93 -0.82 -19.96
CA LEU A 364 10.93 0.52 -20.56
C LEU A 364 11.07 1.57 -19.46
N THR A 365 11.98 2.52 -19.64
CA THR A 365 12.30 3.51 -18.60
C THR A 365 12.12 4.94 -19.10
N HIS A 366 11.64 5.83 -18.22
CA HIS A 366 11.73 7.27 -18.34
C HIS A 366 12.54 7.81 -17.17
N LEU A 367 13.43 8.76 -17.44
CA LEU A 367 14.33 9.36 -16.47
C LEU A 367 14.01 10.85 -16.42
N LEU A 368 13.63 11.34 -15.25
CA LEU A 368 13.38 12.75 -15.01
C LEU A 368 14.35 13.25 -13.93
N ASP A 369 15.26 14.13 -14.32
CA ASP A 369 16.12 14.86 -13.40
C ASP A 369 15.47 16.21 -13.09
N THR A 370 15.08 16.44 -11.84
CA THR A 370 14.28 17.61 -11.43
C THR A 370 14.55 18.02 -9.99
N GLN A 371 13.78 18.95 -9.44
CA GLN A 371 13.80 19.36 -8.04
C GLN A 371 12.70 18.64 -7.24
N GLY A 372 12.89 18.54 -5.93
CA GLY A 372 11.96 17.83 -5.05
C GLY A 372 11.76 18.50 -3.69
N ALA A 373 10.60 18.26 -3.09
CA ALA A 373 10.33 18.50 -1.69
C ALA A 373 9.94 17.16 -1.05
N LEU A 374 10.84 16.61 -0.23
CA LEU A 374 10.68 15.32 0.42
C LEU A 374 10.03 15.54 1.78
N LEU A 375 8.75 15.16 1.89
CA LEU A 375 7.94 15.25 3.09
C LEU A 375 8.00 13.92 3.85
N ARG A 376 8.72 13.89 4.97
CA ARG A 376 8.73 12.73 5.87
C ARG A 376 7.38 12.59 6.56
N LEU A 377 6.86 11.36 6.62
CA LEU A 377 5.59 11.07 7.28
C LEU A 377 5.81 10.38 8.65
N PRO A 378 5.11 10.81 9.70
CA PRO A 378 5.11 10.13 10.98
C PRO A 378 4.66 8.68 10.86
N HIS A 379 5.40 7.77 11.49
CA HIS A 379 5.09 6.34 11.47
C HIS A 379 3.66 6.06 11.95
N GLU A 380 3.18 6.79 12.96
CA GLU A 380 1.83 6.61 13.51
C GLU A 380 0.71 6.97 12.52
N LEU A 381 1.00 7.76 11.49
CA LEU A 381 0.03 8.14 10.46
C LEU A 381 0.00 7.15 9.31
N VAL A 382 1.12 6.52 8.98
CA VAL A 382 1.23 5.62 7.81
C VAL A 382 0.94 4.17 8.14
N THR A 383 0.86 3.81 9.42
CA THR A 383 0.65 2.43 9.88
C THR A 383 -0.84 2.13 10.07
N GLY A 384 -1.36 1.10 9.39
CA GLY A 384 -2.69 0.53 9.64
C GLY A 384 -3.80 0.85 8.63
N ASP A 385 -3.70 1.94 7.85
CA ASP A 385 -4.73 2.35 6.88
C ASP A 385 -4.18 2.61 5.47
N HIS A 386 -4.70 1.87 4.48
CA HIS A 386 -4.36 1.99 3.06
C HIS A 386 -4.93 3.27 2.40
N LEU A 387 -5.88 3.93 3.06
CA LEU A 387 -6.49 5.18 2.57
C LEU A 387 -5.71 6.42 2.98
N THR A 388 -4.92 6.36 4.07
CA THR A 388 -4.31 7.56 4.67
C THR A 388 -3.34 8.26 3.72
N VAL A 389 -2.37 7.54 3.15
CA VAL A 389 -1.36 8.13 2.25
C VAL A 389 -1.99 8.66 0.95
N PRO A 390 -2.84 7.90 0.21
CA PRO A 390 -3.51 8.43 -0.97
C PRO A 390 -4.42 9.64 -0.67
N SER A 391 -5.12 9.62 0.47
CA SER A 391 -5.98 10.73 0.90
C SER A 391 -5.17 11.99 1.21
N LEU A 392 -4.01 11.84 1.87
CA LEU A 392 -3.09 12.93 2.13
C LEU A 392 -2.49 13.50 0.84
N MET A 393 -2.08 12.66 -0.11
CA MET A 393 -1.57 13.09 -1.41
C MET A 393 -2.61 13.93 -2.16
N ALA A 394 -3.86 13.46 -2.25
CA ALA A 394 -4.93 14.21 -2.89
C ALA A 394 -5.21 15.53 -2.15
N ALA A 395 -5.22 15.52 -0.82
CA ALA A 395 -5.44 16.73 -0.04
C ALA A 395 -4.28 17.74 -0.14
N LEU A 396 -3.04 17.29 -0.28
CA LEU A 396 -1.89 18.16 -0.56
C LEU A 396 -2.07 18.87 -1.91
N GLN A 397 -2.56 18.18 -2.94
CA GLN A 397 -2.86 18.81 -4.23
C GLN A 397 -4.00 19.83 -4.13
N VAL A 398 -5.03 19.56 -3.32
CA VAL A 398 -6.06 20.56 -2.97
C VAL A 398 -5.42 21.81 -2.36
N GLY A 399 -4.59 21.64 -1.32
CA GLY A 399 -3.92 22.75 -0.64
C GLY A 399 -3.01 23.56 -1.56
N LEU A 400 -2.27 22.89 -2.44
CA LEU A 400 -1.42 23.54 -3.45
C LEU A 400 -2.26 24.36 -4.42
N ARG A 401 -3.38 23.83 -4.92
CA ARG A 401 -4.30 24.57 -5.79
C ARG A 401 -4.83 25.85 -5.13
N GLU A 402 -5.24 25.76 -3.87
CA GLU A 402 -5.77 26.91 -3.12
C GLU A 402 -4.70 27.99 -2.89
N GLU A 403 -3.48 27.60 -2.51
CA GLU A 403 -2.40 28.56 -2.22
C GLU A 403 -1.74 29.15 -3.48
N LEU A 404 -1.72 28.40 -4.59
CA LEU A 404 -1.17 28.88 -5.87
C LEU A 404 -2.20 29.67 -6.71
N GLY A 405 -3.50 29.54 -6.42
CA GLY A 405 -4.57 30.22 -7.15
C GLY A 405 -4.85 29.67 -8.55
N GLY A 406 -4.39 28.45 -8.84
CA GLY A 406 -4.51 27.77 -10.14
C GLY A 406 -4.18 26.27 -10.01
N GLU A 407 -4.36 25.50 -11.08
CA GLU A 407 -4.05 24.07 -11.05
C GLU A 407 -2.53 23.83 -10.95
N PRO A 408 -2.06 23.04 -9.96
CA PRO A 408 -0.64 22.79 -9.75
C PRO A 408 -0.09 21.72 -10.72
N ASP A 409 -0.40 21.83 -12.01
CA ASP A 409 -0.17 20.76 -13.01
C ASP A 409 1.29 20.35 -13.18
N HIS A 410 2.21 21.27 -12.87
CA HIS A 410 3.64 21.02 -12.94
C HIS A 410 4.21 20.36 -11.67
N ILE A 411 3.41 20.15 -10.61
CA ILE A 411 3.82 19.50 -9.37
C ILE A 411 3.10 18.16 -9.23
N SER A 412 3.88 17.09 -9.21
CA SER A 412 3.38 15.72 -9.03
C SER A 412 3.84 15.16 -7.68
N LEU A 413 3.05 14.25 -7.11
CA LEU A 413 3.35 13.59 -5.85
C LEU A 413 3.63 12.11 -6.07
N LEU A 414 4.64 11.61 -5.37
CA LEU A 414 5.06 10.23 -5.39
C LEU A 414 5.27 9.72 -3.96
N ARG A 415 4.71 8.56 -3.63
CA ARG A 415 5.08 7.82 -2.41
C ARG A 415 6.50 7.28 -2.56
N THR A 416 7.34 7.48 -1.55
CA THR A 416 8.74 7.03 -1.58
C THR A 416 9.23 6.65 -0.18
N GLN A 417 10.48 6.24 -0.12
CA GLN A 417 11.20 5.87 1.09
C GLN A 417 12.40 6.80 1.25
N GLU A 418 12.43 7.59 2.32
CA GLU A 418 13.57 8.43 2.70
C GLU A 418 14.67 7.55 3.32
N PRO A 419 15.89 7.53 2.74
CA PRO A 419 17.04 6.87 3.35
C PRO A 419 17.50 7.58 4.63
N LEU A 420 17.74 6.82 5.71
CA LEU A 420 18.21 7.38 6.98
C LEU A 420 19.74 7.39 7.11
N GLU A 421 20.26 8.39 7.83
CA GLU A 421 21.64 8.42 8.29
C GLU A 421 21.87 7.25 9.28
N GLY A 422 22.78 6.34 8.94
CA GLY A 422 22.99 5.09 9.69
C GLY A 422 22.32 3.84 9.10
N GLY A 423 21.56 4.00 8.01
CA GLY A 423 20.96 2.91 7.24
C GLY A 423 19.49 2.65 7.59
N GLY A 424 18.79 2.00 6.65
CA GLY A 424 17.34 1.84 6.70
C GLY A 424 16.59 2.96 5.97
N VAL A 425 15.27 2.94 6.07
CA VAL A 425 14.38 3.87 5.39
C VAL A 425 13.18 4.24 6.27
N VAL A 426 12.58 5.40 5.99
CA VAL A 426 11.28 5.82 6.55
C VAL A 426 10.34 6.28 5.44
N GLU A 427 9.04 6.14 5.68
CA GLU A 427 8.04 6.46 4.67
C GLU A 427 7.94 7.98 4.45
N ALA A 428 7.88 8.37 3.18
CA ALA A 428 7.85 9.77 2.78
C ALA A 428 7.01 10.00 1.52
N LEU A 429 6.62 11.25 1.30
CA LEU A 429 6.06 11.73 0.05
C LEU A 429 7.06 12.66 -0.63
N LEU A 430 7.35 12.42 -1.90
CA LEU A 430 8.10 13.33 -2.73
C LEU A 430 7.11 14.16 -3.55
N LEU A 431 7.08 15.47 -3.31
CA LEU A 431 6.55 16.44 -4.26
C LEU A 431 7.68 16.74 -5.23
N HIS A 432 7.43 16.67 -6.53
CA HIS A 432 8.44 16.93 -7.53
C HIS A 432 7.88 17.73 -8.70
N ASP A 433 8.74 18.46 -9.38
CA ASP A 433 8.37 19.15 -10.61
C ASP A 433 8.37 18.16 -11.78
N VAL A 434 7.41 18.27 -12.69
CA VAL A 434 7.36 17.42 -13.90
C VAL A 434 8.29 17.95 -15.00
N VAL A 435 8.78 19.19 -14.86
CA VAL A 435 9.70 19.84 -15.79
C VAL A 435 11.14 19.40 -15.48
N PRO A 436 11.93 18.97 -16.49
CA PRO A 436 13.36 18.71 -16.34
C PRO A 436 14.10 19.94 -15.79
N GLY A 437 14.96 19.73 -14.79
CA GLY A 437 15.67 20.79 -14.07
C GLY A 437 14.83 21.52 -13.00
N GLY A 438 13.51 21.41 -13.05
CA GLY A 438 12.57 22.06 -12.12
C GLY A 438 12.33 23.54 -12.42
N THR A 439 11.20 24.06 -11.93
CA THR A 439 10.80 25.48 -12.08
C THR A 439 11.28 26.39 -10.95
N GLY A 440 11.86 25.83 -9.87
CA GLY A 440 12.26 26.57 -8.67
C GLY A 440 11.14 26.76 -7.64
N TYR A 441 9.89 26.41 -7.94
CA TYR A 441 8.74 26.59 -7.04
C TYR A 441 8.87 25.85 -5.70
N LEU A 442 9.46 24.66 -5.73
CA LEU A 442 9.55 23.79 -4.56
C LEU A 442 10.48 24.33 -3.47
N ALA A 443 11.43 25.21 -3.80
CA ALA A 443 12.31 25.84 -2.83
C ALA A 443 11.55 26.74 -1.84
N ASP A 444 10.57 27.53 -2.32
CA ASP A 444 9.72 28.34 -1.46
C ASP A 444 8.72 27.48 -0.68
N LEU A 445 8.18 26.43 -1.30
CA LEU A 445 7.24 25.49 -0.66
C LEU A 445 7.85 24.80 0.56
N CYS A 446 9.16 24.52 0.53
CA CYS A 446 9.87 23.90 1.65
C CYS A 446 10.05 24.83 2.86
N ARG A 447 9.68 26.11 2.79
CA ARG A 447 9.67 26.98 3.97
C ARG A 447 8.54 26.59 4.92
N PRO A 448 8.77 26.51 6.25
CA PRO A 448 7.74 26.12 7.21
C PRO A 448 6.43 26.89 7.01
N GLU A 449 6.49 28.21 6.91
CA GLU A 449 5.30 29.06 6.81
C GLU A 449 4.48 28.77 5.54
N LYS A 450 5.13 28.33 4.46
CA LYS A 450 4.48 28.01 3.19
C LYS A 450 3.84 26.63 3.23
N LEU A 451 4.57 25.62 3.69
CA LEU A 451 4.01 24.27 3.83
C LEU A 451 2.79 24.28 4.77
N TRP A 452 2.89 24.96 5.92
CA TRP A 452 1.78 25.02 6.86
C TRP A 452 0.55 25.73 6.31
N LYS A 453 0.72 26.76 5.48
CA LYS A 453 -0.41 27.39 4.76
C LYS A 453 -1.08 26.43 3.81
N VAL A 454 -0.31 25.66 3.03
CA VAL A 454 -0.82 24.62 2.13
C VAL A 454 -1.62 23.57 2.90
N LEU A 455 -1.08 23.05 4.01
CA LEU A 455 -1.77 22.07 4.87
C LEU A 455 -3.05 22.66 5.48
N ALA A 456 -3.03 23.91 5.92
CA ALA A 456 -4.18 24.60 6.49
C ALA A 456 -5.27 24.88 5.45
N ALA A 457 -4.89 25.22 4.22
CA ALA A 457 -5.81 25.39 3.10
C ALA A 457 -6.48 24.06 2.73
N ALA A 458 -5.69 22.99 2.60
CA ALA A 458 -6.20 21.63 2.39
C ALA A 458 -7.20 21.23 3.47
N TYR A 459 -6.85 21.44 4.75
CA TYR A 459 -7.70 21.10 5.88
C TYR A 459 -9.05 21.81 5.85
N ARG A 460 -9.06 23.12 5.57
CA ARG A 460 -10.31 23.91 5.45
C ARG A 460 -11.21 23.35 4.36
N VAL A 461 -10.68 23.09 3.17
CA VAL A 461 -11.47 22.56 2.05
C VAL A 461 -12.06 21.19 2.38
N VAL A 462 -11.25 20.28 2.95
CA VAL A 462 -11.69 18.92 3.25
C VAL A 462 -12.71 18.90 4.40
N ARG A 463 -12.47 19.69 5.46
CA ARG A 463 -13.37 19.83 6.63
C ARG A 463 -14.73 20.40 6.23
N ASP A 464 -14.74 21.47 5.45
CA ASP A 464 -15.95 22.24 5.12
C ASP A 464 -16.67 21.72 3.86
N CYS A 465 -16.20 20.62 3.27
CA CYS A 465 -16.77 20.08 2.07
C CYS A 465 -18.21 19.56 2.28
N VAL A 466 -19.08 19.80 1.31
CA VAL A 466 -20.49 19.37 1.32
C VAL A 466 -20.69 17.86 1.41
N CYS A 467 -19.67 17.06 1.07
CA CYS A 467 -19.73 15.60 1.19
C CYS A 467 -19.51 15.09 2.63
N ALA A 468 -19.28 15.97 3.60
CA ALA A 468 -19.14 15.59 5.00
C ALA A 468 -20.38 14.83 5.50
N GLY A 469 -20.16 13.59 5.94
CA GLY A 469 -21.21 12.71 6.46
C GLY A 469 -22.13 12.07 5.41
N THR A 470 -21.93 12.34 4.12
CA THR A 470 -22.76 11.79 3.03
C THR A 470 -22.00 10.83 2.12
N GLU A 471 -20.79 11.20 1.70
CA GLU A 471 -19.94 10.39 0.81
C GLU A 471 -18.52 10.26 1.37
N ILE A 472 -17.76 9.27 0.88
CA ILE A 472 -16.38 9.03 1.30
C ILE A 472 -15.45 10.13 0.76
N ALA A 473 -15.66 10.58 -0.48
CA ALA A 473 -15.01 11.72 -1.14
C ALA A 473 -15.87 12.18 -2.34
N CYS A 474 -15.72 13.42 -2.79
CA CYS A 474 -16.46 13.94 -3.96
C CYS A 474 -15.59 14.79 -4.90
N ALA A 475 -16.15 15.17 -6.05
CA ALA A 475 -15.50 15.99 -7.08
C ALA A 475 -15.16 17.44 -6.63
N GLN A 476 -15.64 17.89 -5.47
CA GLN A 476 -15.31 19.21 -4.93
C GLN A 476 -14.15 19.18 -3.92
N CYS A 477 -13.76 17.99 -3.43
CA CYS A 477 -12.62 17.82 -2.53
C CYS A 477 -11.51 16.99 -3.19
N LEU A 478 -11.44 15.68 -2.91
CA LEU A 478 -10.29 14.84 -3.24
C LEU A 478 -10.34 14.25 -4.66
N LEU A 479 -11.53 13.87 -5.17
CA LEU A 479 -11.63 13.09 -6.42
C LEU A 479 -11.00 13.73 -7.67
N PRO A 480 -10.95 15.06 -7.86
CA PRO A 480 -10.26 15.66 -9.01
C PRO A 480 -8.77 15.32 -9.09
N PHE A 481 -8.17 14.94 -7.96
CA PHE A 481 -6.74 14.64 -7.79
C PHE A 481 -6.45 13.15 -7.71
N VAL A 482 -7.47 12.31 -7.91
CA VAL A 482 -7.36 10.85 -7.83
C VAL A 482 -7.31 10.27 -9.24
N PRO A 483 -6.36 9.37 -9.55
CA PRO A 483 -6.33 8.70 -10.83
C PRO A 483 -7.63 7.90 -11.09
N PRO A 484 -8.12 7.82 -12.33
CA PRO A 484 -9.31 7.04 -12.65
C PRO A 484 -9.23 5.60 -12.15
N GLY A 485 -10.26 5.14 -11.45
CA GLY A 485 -10.33 3.78 -10.88
C GLY A 485 -9.69 3.63 -9.49
N ALA A 486 -9.10 4.70 -8.93
CA ALA A 486 -8.58 4.73 -7.56
C ALA A 486 -9.54 5.43 -6.57
N ASP A 487 -10.79 5.71 -6.96
CA ASP A 487 -11.77 6.43 -6.13
C ASP A 487 -12.02 5.75 -4.77
N GLY A 488 -11.93 4.42 -4.72
CA GLY A 488 -12.05 3.62 -3.49
C GLY A 488 -10.81 3.66 -2.58
N MET A 489 -9.73 4.34 -2.99
CA MET A 489 -8.47 4.43 -2.24
C MET A 489 -8.33 5.74 -1.46
N VAL A 490 -9.31 6.65 -1.53
CA VAL A 490 -9.28 7.92 -0.79
C VAL A 490 -10.47 8.07 0.15
N SER A 491 -10.29 8.85 1.22
CA SER A 491 -11.31 9.19 2.20
C SER A 491 -11.11 10.61 2.72
N ARG A 492 -12.17 11.43 2.60
CA ARG A 492 -12.26 12.78 3.17
C ARG A 492 -11.98 12.75 4.66
N GLN A 493 -12.57 11.79 5.39
CA GLN A 493 -12.38 11.67 6.84
C GLN A 493 -10.93 11.33 7.21
N SER A 494 -10.29 10.46 6.43
CA SER A 494 -8.88 10.10 6.62
C SER A 494 -7.96 11.30 6.34
N ALA A 495 -8.19 12.03 5.23
CA ALA A 495 -7.48 13.27 4.94
C ALA A 495 -7.66 14.33 6.04
N GLU A 496 -8.89 14.58 6.48
CA GLU A 496 -9.21 15.56 7.53
C GLU A 496 -8.46 15.25 8.83
N THR A 497 -8.50 13.99 9.27
CA THR A 497 -7.85 13.52 10.50
C THR A 497 -6.34 13.67 10.40
N THR A 498 -5.76 13.24 9.28
CA THR A 498 -4.31 13.30 9.04
C THR A 498 -3.82 14.75 9.05
N LEU A 499 -4.49 15.63 8.31
CA LEU A 499 -4.17 17.06 8.28
C LEU A 499 -4.33 17.72 9.65
N ALA A 500 -5.38 17.40 10.40
CA ALA A 500 -5.58 17.90 11.75
C ALA A 500 -4.42 17.50 12.69
N THR A 501 -3.95 16.25 12.60
CA THR A 501 -2.83 15.76 13.39
C THR A 501 -1.54 16.51 13.07
N LEU A 502 -1.21 16.65 11.78
CA LEU A 502 -0.03 17.39 11.33
C LEU A 502 -0.08 18.86 11.79
N LEU A 503 -1.22 19.54 11.62
CA LEU A 503 -1.40 20.93 12.01
C LEU A 503 -1.34 21.19 13.52
N ARG A 504 -1.75 20.20 14.34
CA ARG A 504 -1.67 20.28 15.81
C ARG A 504 -0.24 20.11 16.29
N ALA A 505 0.49 19.13 15.74
CA ALA A 505 1.85 18.82 16.16
C ALA A 505 2.79 20.01 15.97
N GLY A 506 2.63 20.76 14.88
CA GLY A 506 3.44 21.95 14.66
C GLY A 506 3.25 23.06 15.72
N ARG A 507 2.28 22.98 16.64
CA ARG A 507 1.96 24.06 17.61
C ARG A 507 2.48 23.80 19.04
N ALA A 508 3.15 22.68 19.31
CA ALA A 508 3.47 22.29 20.69
C ALA A 508 4.87 22.73 21.14
N VAL A 509 4.95 23.79 21.96
CA VAL A 509 5.76 23.85 23.22
C VAL A 509 5.09 24.84 24.19
N ASP A 510 4.57 24.30 25.30
CA ASP A 510 4.72 24.89 26.64
C ASP A 510 4.43 23.77 27.67
N GLY A 511 5.40 23.51 28.55
CA GLY A 511 5.49 22.30 29.37
C GLY A 511 4.39 22.10 30.40
N ALA A 512 3.29 21.48 29.99
CA ALA A 512 2.36 20.77 30.88
C ALA A 512 2.26 19.31 30.44
N GLU A 513 2.59 18.39 31.35
CA GLU A 513 2.10 17.00 31.29
C GLU A 513 0.58 17.04 31.07
N VAL A 514 0.12 16.52 29.93
CA VAL A 514 -1.30 16.47 29.61
C VAL A 514 -1.93 15.29 30.33
N ASP A 515 -2.61 15.56 31.45
CA ASP A 515 -3.60 14.65 32.03
C ASP A 515 -4.86 14.64 31.12
N PRO A 516 -5.20 13.49 30.48
CA PRO A 516 -6.33 13.40 29.55
C PRO A 516 -7.71 13.55 30.20
N THR A 517 -7.81 13.66 31.53
CA THR A 517 -9.08 13.51 32.26
C THR A 517 -9.71 14.81 32.77
N SER A 518 -9.09 15.98 32.57
CA SER A 518 -9.54 17.22 33.23
C SER A 518 -10.58 18.07 32.46
N ALA A 519 -11.01 17.68 31.26
CA ALA A 519 -12.07 18.38 30.52
C ALA A 519 -13.47 17.98 30.99
N GLY A 520 -13.85 18.36 32.21
CA GLY A 520 -15.22 18.12 32.66
C GLY A 520 -15.51 18.47 34.11
N ARG A 521 -15.56 19.76 34.45
CA ARG A 521 -16.39 20.29 35.55
C ARG A 521 -16.34 21.83 35.59
N ALA A 522 -17.37 22.46 35.06
CA ALA A 522 -17.87 23.74 35.54
C ALA A 522 -19.38 23.85 35.23
N ARG A 523 -20.22 23.53 36.21
CA ARG A 523 -21.64 23.94 36.24
C ARG A 523 -21.73 25.22 37.07
N GLY A 524 -22.45 26.22 36.57
CA GLY A 524 -22.74 27.45 37.31
C GLY A 524 -23.84 28.28 36.64
N ASP A 525 -25.05 28.07 37.13
CA ASP A 525 -26.31 28.85 37.12
C ASP A 525 -26.56 30.04 36.18
N VAL A 526 -27.77 30.02 35.62
CA VAL A 526 -28.38 31.02 34.73
C VAL A 526 -29.19 32.04 35.55
N SER A 527 -28.96 33.33 35.31
CA SER A 527 -29.95 34.38 35.56
C SER A 527 -30.06 35.34 34.37
N HIS A 528 -31.30 35.61 33.99
CA HIS A 528 -31.79 36.42 32.86
C HIS A 528 -31.13 37.81 32.69
N ASP A 529 -30.67 38.14 31.48
CA ASP A 529 -31.16 39.30 30.71
C ASP A 529 -30.71 39.17 29.24
N GLY A 530 -31.54 39.65 28.31
CA GLY A 530 -31.48 39.38 26.89
C GLY A 530 -30.46 40.20 26.11
N THR A 531 -29.73 39.53 25.22
CA THR A 531 -29.30 40.10 23.95
C THR A 531 -28.95 38.95 22.99
N ARG A 532 -29.52 38.99 21.79
CA ARG A 532 -29.27 38.00 20.72
C ARG A 532 -27.82 38.11 20.24
N GLY A 533 -27.00 37.13 20.61
CA GLY A 533 -25.72 36.82 19.99
C GLY A 533 -25.61 35.29 19.87
N ALA A 534 -25.59 34.78 18.64
CA ALA A 534 -25.43 33.36 18.36
C ALA A 534 -23.99 32.95 18.66
N ALA A 535 -23.78 32.20 19.74
CA ALA A 535 -22.55 31.50 20.04
C ALA A 535 -22.78 30.00 19.83
N ASN A 536 -22.28 29.46 18.72
CA ASN A 536 -22.16 28.02 18.52
C ASN A 536 -20.82 27.56 19.09
N GLY A 537 -20.86 26.88 20.23
CA GLY A 537 -19.75 26.13 20.79
C GLY A 537 -19.66 24.75 20.13
N ALA A 538 -18.81 24.65 19.10
CA ALA A 538 -18.12 23.44 18.71
C ALA A 538 -16.63 23.79 18.80
N GLY A 539 -15.78 22.88 19.30
CA GLY A 539 -14.33 23.09 19.46
C GLY A 539 -13.58 23.17 18.12
N GLY A 540 -13.97 24.09 17.25
CA GLY A 540 -13.28 24.42 16.02
C GLY A 540 -12.01 25.19 16.31
N LEU A 541 -10.93 24.81 15.63
CA LEU A 541 -9.80 25.72 15.39
C LEU A 541 -10.38 26.99 14.77
N GLY A 542 -10.58 28.04 15.58
CA GLY A 542 -11.31 29.24 15.20
C GLY A 542 -10.65 30.00 14.04
N ASP A 543 -11.48 30.61 13.20
CA ASP A 543 -11.14 31.29 11.94
C ASP A 543 -10.32 32.60 12.11
N GLY A 544 -9.61 32.77 13.23
CA GLY A 544 -8.92 34.00 13.60
C GLY A 544 -7.65 33.84 14.43
N LEU A 545 -7.05 32.65 14.50
CA LEU A 545 -5.74 32.50 15.15
C LEU A 545 -4.63 32.97 14.21
N PRO A 546 -3.70 33.83 14.66
CA PRO A 546 -2.51 34.15 13.88
C PRO A 546 -1.70 32.87 13.69
N TRP A 547 -1.55 32.46 12.43
CA TRP A 547 -0.80 31.28 11.98
C TRP A 547 0.72 31.49 12.13
N THR A 548 1.18 31.99 13.27
CA THR A 548 2.59 32.31 13.55
C THR A 548 2.95 31.68 14.90
N GLY A 549 3.66 30.55 14.86
CA GLY A 549 4.09 29.86 16.07
C GLY A 549 4.48 28.40 15.88
N TRP A 550 4.95 28.00 14.68
CA TRP A 550 5.42 26.64 14.47
C TRP A 550 6.88 26.52 14.88
N GLU A 551 7.16 25.76 15.92
CA GLU A 551 8.53 25.39 16.25
C GLU A 551 9.03 24.34 15.27
N VAL A 552 10.21 24.58 14.72
CA VAL A 552 10.90 23.67 13.83
C VAL A 552 12.33 23.47 14.30
N THR A 553 12.86 22.28 14.09
CA THR A 553 14.25 21.94 14.36
C THR A 553 14.94 21.47 13.08
N THR A 554 16.26 21.60 13.03
CA THR A 554 17.08 21.00 11.96
C THR A 554 17.69 19.68 12.40
N GLU A 555 17.54 19.31 13.68
CA GLU A 555 17.94 18.02 14.21
C GLU A 555 17.03 16.95 13.60
N THR A 556 17.67 15.92 13.03
CA THR A 556 16.93 14.80 12.43
C THR A 556 16.32 13.97 13.57
N PRO A 557 15.01 13.66 13.52
CA PRO A 557 14.39 12.77 14.49
C PRO A 557 15.12 11.43 14.52
N ASP A 558 15.24 10.86 15.72
CA ASP A 558 15.74 9.48 15.87
C ASP A 558 14.91 8.54 14.99
N ARG A 559 15.56 7.53 14.43
CA ARG A 559 14.89 6.50 13.64
C ARG A 559 13.67 5.98 14.42
N PRO A 560 12.44 6.06 13.88
CA PRO A 560 11.30 5.42 14.51
C PRO A 560 11.64 3.94 14.67
N ALA A 561 11.34 3.36 15.84
CA ALA A 561 11.59 1.95 16.06
C ALA A 561 10.99 1.15 14.89
N ASP A 562 11.71 0.15 14.37
CA ASP A 562 11.33 -0.67 13.19
C ASP A 562 10.00 -1.45 13.37
N GLU A 563 9.36 -1.28 14.52
CA GLU A 563 8.21 -1.99 15.02
C GLU A 563 7.50 -1.10 16.05
N SER A 564 6.17 -1.11 16.07
CA SER A 564 5.44 -0.34 17.08
C SER A 564 5.80 -0.83 18.50
N ALA A 565 5.75 0.07 19.48
CA ALA A 565 6.05 -0.31 20.87
C ALA A 565 5.15 -1.44 21.40
N LEU A 566 3.97 -1.65 20.80
CA LEU A 566 3.05 -2.73 21.16
C LEU A 566 3.45 -4.06 20.48
N GLU A 567 3.77 -4.03 19.19
CA GLU A 567 4.29 -5.19 18.44
C GLU A 567 5.56 -5.74 19.09
N GLY A 568 6.52 -4.87 19.44
CA GLY A 568 7.76 -5.28 20.07
C GLY A 568 7.54 -5.92 21.45
N LYS A 569 6.57 -5.41 22.22
CA LYS A 569 6.17 -6.02 23.50
C LYS A 569 5.51 -7.38 23.30
N PHE A 570 4.60 -7.51 22.32
CA PHE A 570 3.97 -8.78 22.01
C PHE A 570 5.01 -9.84 21.60
N ARG A 571 5.94 -9.50 20.70
CA ARG A 571 7.02 -10.42 20.30
C ARG A 571 7.87 -10.84 21.49
N ALA A 572 8.22 -9.90 22.37
CA ALA A 572 8.99 -10.19 23.58
C ALA A 572 8.26 -11.15 24.52
N VAL A 573 6.97 -10.91 24.79
CA VAL A 573 6.12 -11.77 25.62
C VAL A 573 5.97 -13.17 25.00
N MET A 574 5.70 -13.27 23.69
CA MET A 574 5.61 -14.55 23.00
C MET A 574 6.91 -15.35 23.09
N ARG A 575 8.07 -14.69 22.87
CA ARG A 575 9.38 -15.32 23.01
C ARG A 575 9.59 -15.87 24.42
N GLU A 576 9.29 -15.07 25.43
CA GLU A 576 9.43 -15.46 26.84
C GLU A 576 8.54 -16.68 27.16
N ARG A 577 7.25 -16.61 26.81
CA ARG A 577 6.28 -17.67 27.12
C ARG A 577 6.58 -18.97 26.38
N LEU A 578 6.89 -18.91 25.09
CA LEU A 578 7.30 -20.10 24.32
C LEU A 578 8.56 -20.74 24.91
N THR A 579 9.54 -19.94 25.33
CA THR A 579 10.76 -20.44 25.98
C THR A 579 10.43 -21.11 27.32
N HIS A 580 9.56 -20.52 28.12
CA HIS A 580 9.13 -21.07 29.41
C HIS A 580 8.46 -22.43 29.27
N VAL A 581 7.67 -22.60 28.21
CA VAL A 581 6.96 -23.84 27.88
C VAL A 581 7.89 -24.91 27.26
N GLY A 582 9.15 -24.57 26.98
CA GLY A 582 10.17 -25.51 26.53
C GLY A 582 10.44 -25.54 25.03
N TYR A 583 9.94 -24.56 24.27
CA TYR A 583 10.29 -24.39 22.86
C TYR A 583 11.71 -23.87 22.71
N HIS A 584 12.40 -24.32 21.64
CA HIS A 584 13.61 -23.64 21.17
C HIS A 584 13.19 -22.47 20.28
N VAL A 585 13.30 -21.24 20.80
CA VAL A 585 12.91 -20.02 20.11
C VAL A 585 14.14 -19.24 19.63
N ARG A 586 14.11 -18.77 18.40
CA ARG A 586 15.13 -17.91 17.80
C ARG A 586 14.49 -16.68 17.16
N GLU A 587 15.06 -15.51 17.40
CA GLU A 587 14.75 -14.31 16.62
C GLU A 587 15.42 -14.39 15.25
N THR A 588 14.64 -14.15 14.21
CA THR A 588 15.06 -14.28 12.82
C THR A 588 14.72 -12.98 12.09
N ALA A 589 15.72 -12.38 11.44
CA ALA A 589 15.50 -11.29 10.51
C ALA A 589 14.76 -11.82 9.27
N MET A 590 13.61 -11.25 8.97
CA MET A 590 12.73 -11.61 7.85
C MET A 590 12.60 -10.43 6.89
N SER A 591 12.09 -10.68 5.69
CA SER A 591 11.91 -9.64 4.65
C SER A 591 10.99 -8.50 5.07
N THR A 592 10.15 -8.72 6.08
CA THR A 592 9.13 -7.79 6.58
C THR A 592 9.41 -7.27 7.99
N GLY A 593 10.53 -7.64 8.61
CA GLY A 593 10.90 -7.22 9.97
C GLY A 593 11.53 -8.35 10.80
N THR A 594 11.63 -8.15 12.12
CA THR A 594 12.15 -9.19 13.04
C THR A 594 11.00 -10.07 13.54
N GLY A 595 11.07 -11.36 13.23
CA GLY A 595 10.10 -12.37 13.64
C GLY A 595 10.68 -13.42 14.58
N LEU A 596 9.87 -14.42 14.93
CA LEU A 596 10.30 -15.59 15.71
C LEU A 596 10.26 -16.85 14.87
N THR A 597 11.19 -17.76 15.08
CA THR A 597 11.12 -19.15 14.60
C THR A 597 11.28 -20.05 15.80
N PHE A 598 10.37 -21.00 15.97
CA PHE A 598 10.39 -21.88 17.13
C PHE A 598 9.96 -23.31 16.81
N THR A 599 10.42 -24.25 17.61
CA THR A 599 10.15 -25.68 17.43
C THR A 599 10.13 -26.36 18.79
N LEU A 600 9.14 -27.23 19.00
CA LEU A 600 9.08 -28.07 20.19
C LEU A 600 9.91 -29.34 19.95
N PRO A 601 10.84 -29.71 20.85
CA PRO A 601 11.70 -30.89 20.65
C PRO A 601 10.93 -32.19 20.43
N GLN A 602 9.74 -32.31 21.05
CA GLN A 602 8.93 -33.51 20.98
C GLN A 602 8.17 -33.63 19.65
N SER A 603 7.49 -32.57 19.17
CA SER A 603 6.72 -32.61 17.93
C SER A 603 7.58 -32.41 16.68
N GLN A 604 8.75 -31.78 16.82
CA GLN A 604 9.61 -31.32 15.72
C GLN A 604 8.88 -30.40 14.70
N LEU A 605 7.68 -29.92 15.04
CA LEU A 605 6.89 -29.04 14.19
C LEU A 605 7.47 -27.64 14.24
N ARG A 606 7.81 -27.10 13.06
CA ARG A 606 8.40 -25.76 12.96
C ARG A 606 7.30 -24.72 12.82
N TRP A 607 7.41 -23.68 13.63
CA TRP A 607 6.54 -22.52 13.62
C TRP A 607 7.33 -21.25 13.29
N ARG A 608 6.66 -20.28 12.66
CA ARG A 608 7.22 -18.95 12.37
C ARG A 608 6.20 -17.88 12.75
N LEU A 609 6.62 -16.87 13.51
CA LEU A 609 5.87 -15.64 13.71
C LEU A 609 6.49 -14.58 12.79
N VAL A 610 5.82 -14.28 11.68
CA VAL A 610 6.29 -13.41 10.60
C VAL A 610 5.63 -12.03 10.73
N PRO A 611 6.39 -10.94 10.87
CA PRO A 611 5.80 -9.61 11.02
C PRO A 611 5.24 -9.09 9.70
N GLN A 612 4.25 -8.20 9.76
CA GLN A 612 3.90 -7.24 8.70
C GLN A 612 3.63 -7.87 7.31
N VAL A 613 2.90 -8.99 7.25
CA VAL A 613 2.61 -9.72 6.01
C VAL A 613 1.33 -9.18 5.35
N ALA A 614 1.44 -8.61 4.14
CA ALA A 614 0.27 -8.12 3.40
C ALA A 614 -0.55 -9.26 2.77
N GLN A 615 -1.87 -9.22 2.93
CA GLN A 615 -2.84 -10.22 2.44
C GLN A 615 -3.80 -9.63 1.38
N GLY A 616 -3.33 -8.60 0.66
CA GLY A 616 -4.10 -7.88 -0.35
C GLY A 616 -5.05 -6.82 0.21
N PHE A 617 -6.03 -7.22 1.03
CA PHE A 617 -7.05 -6.30 1.61
C PHE A 617 -6.80 -5.93 3.08
N VAL A 618 -5.89 -6.64 3.74
CA VAL A 618 -5.52 -6.44 5.14
C VAL A 618 -4.05 -6.82 5.34
N LYS A 619 -3.40 -6.21 6.32
CA LYS A 619 -2.03 -6.51 6.72
C LYS A 619 -2.03 -6.77 8.23
N PRO A 620 -2.07 -8.02 8.69
CA PRO A 620 -1.88 -8.35 10.10
C PRO A 620 -0.48 -7.94 10.57
N ASP A 621 -0.37 -7.59 11.85
CA ASP A 621 0.91 -7.21 12.46
C ASP A 621 1.85 -8.42 12.54
N PHE A 622 1.29 -9.61 12.79
CA PHE A 622 2.01 -10.87 12.63
C PHE A 622 1.14 -11.95 11.99
N MET A 623 1.78 -12.81 11.20
CA MET A 623 1.26 -14.11 10.80
C MET A 623 1.99 -15.20 11.56
N LEU A 624 1.26 -16.04 12.29
CA LEU A 624 1.80 -17.25 12.87
C LEU A 624 1.56 -18.41 11.89
N GLU A 625 2.65 -18.91 11.33
CA GLU A 625 2.65 -19.94 10.31
C GLU A 625 3.20 -21.26 10.86
N CYS A 626 2.54 -22.36 10.48
CA CYS A 626 2.99 -23.71 10.78
C CYS A 626 3.62 -24.36 9.55
N ALA A 627 4.69 -25.12 9.70
CA ALA A 627 5.26 -25.89 8.60
C ALA A 627 4.34 -27.04 8.12
N SER A 628 3.31 -27.42 8.90
CA SER A 628 2.32 -28.40 8.47
C SER A 628 1.18 -27.72 7.71
N PRO A 629 0.88 -28.14 6.47
CA PRO A 629 -0.21 -27.57 5.67
C PRO A 629 -1.61 -27.94 6.19
N GLN A 630 -1.71 -28.79 7.20
CA GLN A 630 -2.99 -29.18 7.83
C GLN A 630 -3.39 -28.23 8.97
N VAL A 631 -2.49 -27.33 9.37
CA VAL A 631 -2.72 -26.35 10.42
C VAL A 631 -2.95 -25.00 9.74
N PRO A 632 -4.07 -24.31 10.00
CA PRO A 632 -4.31 -22.99 9.43
C PRO A 632 -3.33 -21.97 10.03
N ASP A 633 -2.91 -20.99 9.23
CA ASP A 633 -2.15 -19.86 9.73
C ASP A 633 -3.04 -18.98 10.62
N VAL A 634 -2.45 -18.28 11.59
CA VAL A 634 -3.16 -17.37 12.50
C VAL A 634 -2.74 -15.93 12.22
N ALA A 635 -3.73 -15.07 12.00
CA ALA A 635 -3.51 -13.63 11.87
C ALA A 635 -3.56 -12.96 13.25
N VAL A 636 -2.51 -12.23 13.61
CA VAL A 636 -2.40 -11.51 14.88
C VAL A 636 -2.41 -10.01 14.62
N PHE A 637 -3.29 -9.30 15.32
CA PHE A 637 -3.41 -7.84 15.33
C PHE A 637 -3.04 -7.30 16.70
N THR A 638 -2.20 -6.29 16.76
CA THR A 638 -1.81 -5.55 17.96
C THR A 638 -2.54 -4.22 17.99
N ASP A 639 -3.69 -4.21 18.66
CA ASP A 639 -4.65 -3.12 18.58
C ASP A 639 -4.41 -2.09 19.70
N GLY A 640 -4.02 -0.88 19.33
CA GLY A 640 -3.84 0.24 20.25
C GLY A 640 -5.12 1.08 20.41
N TYR A 641 -5.67 1.20 21.63
CA TYR A 641 -6.93 1.92 21.88
C TYR A 641 -6.96 3.34 21.28
N ALA A 642 -5.89 4.12 21.46
CA ALA A 642 -5.78 5.49 20.95
C ALA A 642 -5.96 5.57 19.42
N TYR A 643 -5.54 4.51 18.72
CA TYR A 643 -5.47 4.43 17.26
C TYR A 643 -6.62 3.62 16.63
N HIS A 644 -7.43 2.91 17.42
CA HIS A 644 -8.45 2.00 16.87
C HIS A 644 -9.86 2.36 17.34
N ALA A 645 -10.00 2.89 18.55
CA ALA A 645 -11.26 2.96 19.28
C ALA A 645 -11.40 4.22 20.15
N SER A 646 -10.65 5.28 19.85
CA SER A 646 -10.69 6.52 20.62
C SER A 646 -11.67 7.54 20.01
N PRO A 647 -12.21 8.50 20.79
CA PRO A 647 -13.10 9.52 20.24
C PRO A 647 -12.49 10.35 19.09
N ALA A 648 -11.16 10.48 19.06
CA ALA A 648 -10.44 11.18 17.99
C ALA A 648 -10.24 10.30 16.75
N HIS A 649 -10.28 8.98 16.90
CA HIS A 649 -9.98 8.01 15.84
C HIS A 649 -10.65 6.65 16.12
N THR A 650 -11.72 6.35 15.36
CA THR A 650 -12.47 5.09 15.45
C THR A 650 -12.51 4.39 14.10
N ILE A 651 -11.86 3.23 14.01
CA ILE A 651 -11.85 2.33 12.83
C ILE A 651 -12.40 0.93 13.14
N VAL A 652 -12.95 0.75 14.36
CA VAL A 652 -13.48 -0.52 14.89
C VAL A 652 -14.33 -1.31 13.87
N ALA A 653 -15.24 -0.66 13.16
CA ALA A 653 -16.11 -1.31 12.18
C ALA A 653 -15.36 -1.88 10.97
N ASP A 654 -14.35 -1.16 10.48
CA ASP A 654 -13.53 -1.62 9.36
C ASP A 654 -12.64 -2.79 9.79
N ASP A 655 -12.01 -2.70 10.95
CA ASP A 655 -11.19 -3.80 11.46
C ASP A 655 -12.01 -5.06 11.75
N ALA A 656 -13.23 -4.91 12.29
CA ALA A 656 -14.14 -6.03 12.50
C ALA A 656 -14.46 -6.74 11.17
N ARG A 657 -14.69 -5.99 10.10
CA ARG A 657 -14.94 -6.53 8.75
C ARG A 657 -13.70 -7.24 8.21
N LYS A 658 -12.52 -6.62 8.26
CA LYS A 658 -11.26 -7.21 7.81
C LYS A 658 -10.97 -8.54 8.52
N ARG A 659 -11.17 -8.61 9.84
CA ARG A 659 -10.98 -9.83 10.64
C ARG A 659 -12.00 -10.92 10.28
N ALA A 660 -13.25 -10.55 10.02
CA ALA A 660 -14.27 -11.51 9.56
C ALA A 660 -14.00 -12.03 8.14
N ASP A 661 -13.47 -11.20 7.26
CA ASP A 661 -13.05 -11.61 5.91
C ASP A 661 -11.89 -12.62 5.98
N LEU A 662 -10.90 -12.43 6.86
CA LEU A 662 -9.82 -13.41 7.08
C LEU A 662 -10.36 -14.77 7.53
N ARG A 663 -11.35 -14.79 8.44
CA ARG A 663 -11.97 -16.04 8.88
C ARG A 663 -12.77 -16.71 7.77
N SER A 664 -13.63 -15.97 7.09
CA SER A 664 -14.56 -16.52 6.10
C SER A 664 -13.89 -16.91 4.77
N ARG A 665 -12.92 -16.13 4.30
CA ARG A 665 -12.27 -16.34 3.00
C ARG A 665 -11.06 -17.27 3.11
N ASN A 666 -10.25 -17.10 4.15
CA ASN A 666 -8.98 -17.83 4.31
C ASN A 666 -9.09 -19.00 5.30
N GLY A 667 -10.11 -19.01 6.17
CA GLY A 667 -10.23 -20.01 7.24
C GLY A 667 -9.20 -19.82 8.36
N TRP A 668 -8.60 -18.63 8.47
CA TRP A 668 -7.55 -18.33 9.43
C TRP A 668 -8.13 -17.86 10.77
N PRO A 669 -7.72 -18.44 11.91
CA PRO A 669 -8.01 -17.88 13.22
C PRO A 669 -7.43 -16.47 13.34
N VAL A 670 -8.09 -15.62 14.12
CA VAL A 670 -7.68 -14.22 14.33
C VAL A 670 -7.51 -13.93 15.81
N VAL A 671 -6.37 -13.37 16.16
CA VAL A 671 -6.02 -12.96 17.52
C VAL A 671 -5.86 -11.46 17.56
N SER A 672 -6.52 -10.82 18.53
CA SER A 672 -6.35 -9.39 18.82
C SER A 672 -5.67 -9.20 20.17
N ILE A 673 -4.58 -8.45 20.19
CA ILE A 673 -3.74 -8.17 21.35
C ILE A 673 -3.85 -6.67 21.68
N ALA A 674 -4.41 -6.34 22.83
CA ALA A 674 -4.39 -4.99 23.36
C ALA A 674 -3.14 -4.73 24.22
N HIS A 675 -2.82 -3.47 24.47
CA HIS A 675 -1.70 -3.09 25.35
C HIS A 675 -1.77 -3.71 26.76
N ALA A 676 -2.97 -3.84 27.31
CA ALA A 676 -3.18 -4.48 28.62
C ALA A 676 -2.70 -5.95 28.65
N ASP A 677 -2.78 -6.66 27.52
CA ASP A 677 -2.48 -8.09 27.42
C ASP A 677 -0.97 -8.37 27.48
N VAL A 678 -0.15 -7.37 27.13
CA VAL A 678 1.33 -7.50 27.13
C VAL A 678 1.99 -6.78 28.31
N VAL A 679 1.28 -5.90 29.03
CA VAL A 679 1.81 -5.20 30.22
C VAL A 679 1.51 -5.92 31.53
N ALA A 680 0.35 -6.58 31.66
CA ALA A 680 -0.03 -7.31 32.89
C ALA A 680 0.84 -8.56 33.17
N SER A 681 1.58 -9.03 32.17
CA SER A 681 2.41 -10.25 32.22
C SER A 681 3.76 -10.07 32.93
N ALA A 682 4.17 -8.85 33.27
CA ALA A 682 5.47 -8.55 33.90
C ALA A 682 5.48 -8.67 35.44
N MET A 683 4.34 -8.94 36.09
CA MET A 683 4.21 -8.95 37.57
C MET A 683 3.86 -10.32 38.19
N THR A 684 4.11 -11.43 37.48
CA THR A 684 3.99 -12.79 38.07
C THR A 684 5.36 -13.38 38.40
N ASP A 685 6.15 -12.64 39.18
CA ASP A 685 7.35 -13.20 39.81
C ASP A 685 6.98 -13.76 41.19
N GLY A 686 6.99 -15.11 41.28
CA GLY A 686 7.14 -15.85 42.54
C GLY A 686 5.87 -16.19 43.33
N SER A 687 5.30 -17.38 43.11
CA SER A 687 5.02 -18.39 44.16
C SER A 687 3.94 -19.40 43.74
N VAL A 688 4.32 -20.59 43.27
CA VAL A 688 3.58 -21.83 43.57
C VAL A 688 4.55 -22.99 43.76
N ALA A 689 5.07 -23.11 44.98
CA ALA A 689 5.58 -24.36 45.53
C ALA A 689 5.13 -24.43 46.99
N GLY A 690 4.28 -25.42 47.33
CA GLY A 690 4.11 -25.91 48.70
C GLY A 690 2.74 -25.73 49.38
N ALA A 691 1.98 -26.83 49.42
CA ALA A 691 1.26 -27.40 50.57
C ALA A 691 0.20 -26.59 51.38
N ALA A 692 -1.03 -27.12 51.32
CA ALA A 692 -1.90 -27.52 52.45
C ALA A 692 -2.02 -26.66 53.73
N GLY A 693 -3.24 -26.17 53.96
CA GLY A 693 -3.88 -26.15 55.29
C GLY A 693 -3.73 -24.87 56.13
N GLY A 694 -4.86 -24.22 56.42
CA GLY A 694 -4.98 -23.27 57.53
C GLY A 694 -5.68 -21.95 57.16
N ALA A 695 -6.89 -21.75 57.68
CA ALA A 695 -7.57 -20.45 57.69
C ALA A 695 -6.89 -19.50 58.69
N VAL A 696 -6.74 -18.20 58.37
CA VAL A 696 -6.92 -17.02 59.26
C VAL A 696 -6.89 -15.69 58.45
N SER A 697 -7.98 -14.93 58.61
CA SER A 697 -8.27 -13.47 58.60
C SER A 697 -7.70 -12.44 57.60
N ALA A 698 -8.63 -11.57 57.20
CA ALA A 698 -8.51 -10.34 56.41
C ALA A 698 -7.59 -9.24 56.96
N GLY A 699 -7.09 -8.40 56.05
CA GLY A 699 -6.62 -7.04 56.31
C GLY A 699 -5.75 -6.47 55.17
N GLY A 700 -6.28 -5.47 54.43
CA GLY A 700 -5.51 -4.67 53.46
C GLY A 700 -6.23 -4.45 52.13
N ALA A 701 -7.28 -3.61 52.15
CA ALA A 701 -7.88 -3.05 50.94
C ALA A 701 -6.95 -1.97 50.40
N ASP A 702 -6.68 -2.00 49.08
CA ASP A 702 -6.68 -0.80 48.20
C ASP A 702 -6.24 -1.08 46.75
N ASP A 703 -5.75 -2.29 46.39
CA ASP A 703 -5.30 -2.59 45.01
C ASP A 703 -6.00 -3.77 44.30
N ALA A 704 -7.06 -4.35 44.89
CA ALA A 704 -7.79 -5.48 44.29
C ALA A 704 -8.89 -5.05 43.28
N GLY A 705 -9.15 -3.76 43.11
CA GLY A 705 -10.29 -3.25 42.34
C GLY A 705 -10.19 -3.42 40.82
N ALA A 706 -8.99 -3.44 40.26
CA ALA A 706 -8.80 -3.52 38.79
C ALA A 706 -8.96 -4.94 38.22
N ARG A 707 -8.86 -5.99 39.05
CA ARG A 707 -9.08 -7.39 38.64
C ARG A 707 -10.54 -7.83 38.77
N ALA A 708 -11.43 -6.95 39.21
CA ALA A 708 -12.85 -7.23 39.43
C ALA A 708 -13.78 -6.59 38.39
N GLY A 709 -13.29 -6.32 37.17
CA GLY A 709 -14.15 -6.01 36.02
C GLY A 709 -15.04 -7.19 35.63
N PHE A 710 -16.18 -6.91 34.96
CA PHE A 710 -17.24 -7.81 34.44
C PHE A 710 -17.46 -9.14 35.19
N TRP A 711 -16.52 -10.07 35.12
CA TRP A 711 -16.50 -11.36 35.80
C TRP A 711 -16.51 -11.27 37.35
N GLY A 712 -15.87 -10.25 37.93
CA GLY A 712 -15.94 -9.99 39.37
C GLY A 712 -17.35 -9.56 39.83
N GLN A 713 -18.05 -8.77 39.01
CA GLN A 713 -19.43 -8.35 39.26
C GLN A 713 -20.44 -9.48 38.99
N TRP A 714 -20.18 -10.34 38.00
CA TRP A 714 -20.96 -11.54 37.72
C TRP A 714 -20.98 -12.51 38.92
N HIS A 715 -19.84 -12.75 39.56
CA HIS A 715 -19.76 -13.59 40.76
C HIS A 715 -20.44 -12.95 42.00
N ALA A 716 -20.45 -11.63 42.10
CA ALA A 716 -21.10 -10.92 43.21
C ALA A 716 -22.64 -10.88 43.10
N GLN A 717 -23.19 -10.95 41.89
CA GLN A 717 -24.64 -10.88 41.63
C GLN A 717 -25.36 -12.24 41.63
N VAL A 718 -24.63 -13.36 41.69
CA VAL A 718 -25.20 -14.71 41.82
C VAL A 718 -24.84 -15.29 43.19
N PRO A 719 -25.74 -15.24 44.19
CA PRO A 719 -25.45 -15.75 45.53
C PRO A 719 -25.08 -17.24 45.51
N PRO A 720 -24.10 -17.69 46.32
CA PRO A 720 -23.68 -19.09 46.39
C PRO A 720 -24.84 -20.08 46.64
N GLU A 721 -25.86 -19.62 47.35
CA GLU A 721 -27.12 -20.35 47.61
C GLU A 721 -27.85 -20.77 46.32
N ARG A 722 -27.80 -19.96 45.24
CA ARG A 722 -28.43 -20.27 43.94
C ARG A 722 -27.55 -21.14 43.04
N ILE A 723 -26.23 -21.08 43.20
CA ILE A 723 -25.28 -21.97 42.52
C ILE A 723 -25.42 -23.41 43.04
N HIS A 724 -25.81 -23.60 44.30
CA HIS A 724 -26.15 -24.92 44.84
C HIS A 724 -27.55 -25.42 44.45
N ALA A 725 -28.49 -24.54 44.10
CA ALA A 725 -29.78 -24.95 43.50
C ALA A 725 -29.65 -25.48 42.05
N LEU A 726 -28.51 -25.22 41.38
CA LEU A 726 -28.16 -25.78 40.06
C LEU A 726 -27.54 -27.19 40.13
N LYS A 727 -27.24 -27.72 41.33
CA LYS A 727 -26.52 -29.00 41.50
C LYS A 727 -27.34 -30.17 42.07
N ALA A 728 -28.64 -30.04 42.37
CA ALA A 728 -29.39 -31.11 43.05
C ALA A 728 -30.56 -31.73 42.22
N ARG A 729 -30.33 -32.99 41.82
CA ARG A 729 -31.26 -34.12 41.54
C ARG A 729 -32.59 -33.88 40.79
N LYS A 730 -32.79 -34.71 39.75
CA LYS A 730 -34.06 -35.14 39.11
C LYS A 730 -35.31 -34.84 39.97
N GLY A 731 -36.00 -33.75 39.65
CA GLY A 731 -37.36 -33.46 40.12
C GLY A 731 -38.37 -33.61 38.99
N ALA A 732 -39.52 -34.22 39.30
CA ALA A 732 -40.56 -34.81 38.46
C ALA A 732 -41.14 -34.06 37.22
N ASN A 733 -40.65 -32.88 36.81
CA ASN A 733 -41.29 -32.06 35.77
C ASN A 733 -40.47 -31.87 34.48
N GLY A 734 -39.63 -32.84 34.10
CA GLY A 734 -39.10 -32.94 32.73
C GLY A 734 -38.20 -31.79 32.22
N GLN A 735 -37.84 -30.81 33.04
CA GLN A 735 -36.85 -29.78 32.65
C GLN A 735 -35.42 -30.33 32.77
N ARG A 736 -34.72 -30.42 31.64
CA ARG A 736 -33.26 -30.55 31.60
C ARG A 736 -32.66 -29.15 31.68
N MET A 737 -31.94 -28.88 32.77
CA MET A 737 -31.25 -27.62 33.02
C MET A 737 -29.81 -27.72 32.51
N LEU A 738 -29.37 -26.75 31.70
CA LEU A 738 -27.99 -26.65 31.19
C LEU A 738 -27.06 -26.29 32.35
N THR A 739 -26.14 -27.19 32.68
CA THR A 739 -25.00 -26.91 33.56
C THR A 739 -23.90 -26.21 32.75
N TRP A 740 -23.42 -25.06 33.23
CA TRP A 740 -22.20 -24.42 32.73
C TRP A 740 -21.03 -25.41 32.83
N PRO A 741 -20.20 -25.57 31.79
CA PRO A 741 -19.11 -26.55 31.84
C PRO A 741 -18.04 -26.14 32.87
N ASP A 742 -17.49 -27.13 33.57
CA ASP A 742 -16.29 -26.96 34.39
C ASP A 742 -15.14 -26.47 33.48
N GLY A 743 -14.55 -25.31 33.78
CA GLY A 743 -13.54 -24.65 32.92
C GLY A 743 -13.74 -23.15 32.67
N ALA A 744 -14.73 -22.51 33.33
CA ALA A 744 -14.98 -21.07 33.24
C ALA A 744 -13.75 -20.18 33.57
N GLU A 745 -12.74 -20.72 34.25
CA GLU A 745 -11.48 -20.04 34.53
C GLU A 745 -10.64 -19.77 33.26
N ALA A 746 -10.85 -20.50 32.16
CA ALA A 746 -10.22 -20.21 30.88
C ALA A 746 -10.74 -18.92 30.21
N PHE A 747 -11.92 -18.43 30.60
CA PHE A 747 -12.40 -17.10 30.20
C PHE A 747 -11.58 -15.96 30.84
N LEU A 748 -10.71 -16.27 31.82
CA LEU A 748 -9.80 -15.33 32.46
C LEU A 748 -8.40 -15.31 31.82
N ALA A 749 -8.14 -16.17 30.82
CA ALA A 749 -6.86 -16.21 30.13
C ALA A 749 -6.82 -15.13 29.03
N GLY A 750 -5.79 -14.28 29.05
CA GLY A 750 -5.62 -13.26 28.02
C GLY A 750 -5.36 -13.85 26.63
N PRO A 751 -5.56 -13.09 25.54
CA PRO A 751 -5.36 -13.53 24.15
C PRO A 751 -4.05 -14.26 23.86
N VAL A 752 -2.95 -13.83 24.49
CA VAL A 752 -1.62 -14.46 24.37
C VAL A 752 -1.64 -15.90 24.87
N GLU A 753 -2.28 -16.16 26.01
CA GLU A 753 -2.32 -17.49 26.61
C GLU A 753 -3.25 -18.43 25.84
N ILE A 754 -4.34 -17.91 25.26
CA ILE A 754 -5.20 -18.66 24.33
C ILE A 754 -4.38 -19.14 23.13
N LEU A 755 -3.61 -18.23 22.52
CA LEU A 755 -2.79 -18.55 21.36
C LEU A 755 -1.70 -19.59 21.70
N LEU A 756 -1.01 -19.44 22.84
CA LEU A 756 0.00 -20.40 23.29
C LEU A 756 -0.59 -21.79 23.55
N GLN A 757 -1.75 -21.85 24.19
CA GLN A 757 -2.43 -23.12 24.45
C GLN A 757 -2.87 -23.81 23.16
N TRP A 758 -3.29 -23.04 22.16
CA TRP A 758 -3.63 -23.59 20.84
C TRP A 758 -2.42 -24.21 20.14
N ILE A 759 -1.26 -23.52 20.14
CA ILE A 759 0.01 -24.05 19.60
C ILE A 759 0.37 -25.37 20.30
N LEU A 760 0.31 -25.40 21.64
CA LEU A 760 0.60 -26.57 22.46
C LEU A 760 -0.31 -27.75 22.12
N THR A 761 -1.62 -27.50 22.00
CA THR A 761 -2.61 -28.54 21.68
C THR A 761 -2.33 -29.18 20.32
N ILE A 762 -1.88 -28.40 19.34
CA ILE A 762 -1.49 -28.90 18.02
C ILE A 762 -0.24 -29.77 18.12
N ASP A 763 0.77 -29.34 18.86
CA ASP A 763 2.02 -30.09 19.03
C ASP A 763 1.82 -31.40 19.80
N GLU A 764 0.94 -31.42 20.81
CA GLU A 764 0.53 -32.64 21.53
C GLU A 764 -0.21 -33.64 20.62
N ALA A 765 -1.08 -33.14 19.73
CA ALA A 765 -1.78 -33.99 18.77
C ALA A 765 -0.83 -34.67 17.76
N GLN A 766 0.31 -34.05 17.45
CA GLN A 766 1.32 -34.64 16.55
C GLN A 766 2.21 -35.68 17.23
N THR A 767 2.44 -35.57 18.54
CA THR A 767 3.33 -36.48 19.29
C THR A 767 2.66 -37.76 19.77
N SER A 768 1.33 -37.80 19.85
CA SER A 768 0.55 -38.91 20.41
C SER A 768 0.20 -40.05 19.43
N GLY A 769 0.58 -39.93 18.15
CA GLY A 769 0.57 -41.03 17.17
C GLY A 769 -0.80 -41.39 16.57
N GLY A 770 -1.06 -40.93 15.34
CA GLY A 770 -1.81 -41.68 14.31
C GLY A 770 -3.34 -41.60 14.29
N ALA A 771 -3.86 -40.92 13.26
CA ALA A 771 -5.15 -41.18 12.58
C ALA A 771 -6.43 -41.23 13.44
N ARG A 772 -6.99 -40.05 13.75
CA ARG A 772 -8.43 -39.80 13.57
C ARG A 772 -8.60 -38.41 12.98
N GLY A 773 -9.34 -38.35 11.87
CA GLY A 773 -9.73 -37.10 11.25
C GLY A 773 -10.40 -36.18 12.26
N ILE A 774 -10.27 -34.88 12.03
CA ILE A 774 -11.04 -33.83 12.69
C ILE A 774 -12.52 -34.15 12.42
N GLY A 775 -13.17 -34.87 13.36
CA GLY A 775 -14.50 -35.43 13.15
C GLY A 775 -14.88 -36.50 14.19
N ALA A 776 -15.63 -36.08 15.20
CA ALA A 776 -16.51 -36.86 16.08
C ALA A 776 -15.90 -37.95 17.00
N GLY A 777 -16.13 -37.74 18.31
CA GLY A 777 -16.29 -38.81 19.31
C GLY A 777 -15.09 -39.07 20.22
N PHE A 778 -15.08 -38.43 21.40
CA PHE A 778 -14.18 -38.80 22.51
C PHE A 778 -14.93 -39.56 23.61
N GLY A 779 -14.44 -40.78 23.88
CA GLY A 779 -14.69 -41.54 25.10
C GLY A 779 -13.55 -41.33 26.11
N SER A 780 -13.92 -41.34 27.38
CA SER A 780 -13.20 -40.88 28.58
C SER A 780 -11.97 -41.69 29.01
N VAL A 781 -10.87 -41.01 29.41
CA VAL A 781 -10.06 -41.26 30.63
C VAL A 781 -9.33 -39.96 31.04
N GLY A 782 -9.55 -39.50 32.29
CA GLY A 782 -8.69 -38.60 33.09
C GLY A 782 -8.35 -37.19 32.57
N ARG A 783 -9.27 -36.21 32.67
CA ARG A 783 -9.04 -34.79 32.31
C ARG A 783 -8.37 -34.00 33.43
N SER A 784 -7.31 -33.25 33.11
CA SER A 784 -6.90 -32.11 33.95
C SER A 784 -7.96 -30.99 33.86
N PRO A 785 -7.98 -30.02 34.80
CA PRO A 785 -8.90 -28.87 34.74
C PRO A 785 -8.82 -28.09 33.41
N VAL A 786 -7.66 -28.13 32.75
CA VAL A 786 -7.39 -27.49 31.46
C VAL A 786 -7.94 -28.31 30.29
N ASP A 787 -7.88 -29.64 30.34
CA ASP A 787 -8.53 -30.52 29.33
C ASP A 787 -10.05 -30.47 29.40
N ALA A 788 -10.60 -30.17 30.59
CA ALA A 788 -12.01 -29.87 30.76
C ALA A 788 -12.38 -28.52 30.12
N ALA A 789 -11.54 -27.50 30.28
CA ALA A 789 -11.74 -26.19 29.68
C ALA A 789 -11.59 -26.21 28.15
N VAL A 790 -10.53 -26.80 27.59
CA VAL A 790 -10.34 -26.93 26.13
C VAL A 790 -11.39 -27.87 25.53
N GLY A 791 -11.76 -28.94 26.24
CA GLY A 791 -12.87 -29.81 25.84
C GLY A 791 -14.25 -29.13 25.89
N ALA A 792 -14.44 -28.15 26.78
CA ALA A 792 -15.65 -27.34 26.87
C ALA A 792 -15.68 -26.24 25.80
N VAL A 793 -14.56 -25.57 25.55
CA VAL A 793 -14.39 -24.53 24.52
C VAL A 793 -14.55 -25.16 23.13
N ARG A 794 -13.92 -26.31 22.85
CA ARG A 794 -14.07 -27.01 21.57
C ARG A 794 -15.48 -27.56 21.35
N ALA A 795 -16.11 -28.09 22.41
CA ALA A 795 -17.52 -28.49 22.35
C ALA A 795 -18.50 -27.30 22.29
N PHE A 796 -18.06 -26.08 22.60
CA PHE A 796 -18.82 -24.83 22.47
C PHE A 796 -18.58 -24.15 21.11
N ALA A 797 -17.39 -24.32 20.53
CA ALA A 797 -16.98 -23.77 19.24
C ALA A 797 -17.48 -24.60 18.04
N ASP A 798 -17.47 -25.94 18.13
CA ASP A 798 -18.00 -26.89 17.11
C ASP A 798 -19.55 -26.86 16.98
N SER A 799 -20.15 -25.82 17.54
CA SER A 799 -21.48 -25.84 18.13
C SER A 799 -22.25 -24.54 17.91
N ALA A 800 -21.67 -23.56 17.23
CA ALA A 800 -22.19 -22.21 17.22
C ALA A 800 -22.19 -21.61 15.80
N VAL A 801 -23.24 -20.84 15.51
CA VAL A 801 -23.29 -19.94 14.35
C VAL A 801 -22.96 -18.54 14.86
N TRP A 802 -22.00 -17.87 14.23
CA TRP A 802 -21.38 -16.63 14.72
C TRP A 802 -21.76 -15.41 13.88
N MET A 803 -22.00 -14.27 14.53
CA MET A 803 -22.11 -12.96 13.88
C MET A 803 -21.45 -11.87 14.73
N LEU A 804 -20.69 -10.99 14.08
CA LEU A 804 -20.10 -9.79 14.64
C LEU A 804 -20.76 -8.57 13.98
N GLY A 805 -21.31 -7.66 14.80
CA GLY A 805 -21.98 -6.45 14.32
C GLY A 805 -21.39 -5.20 14.96
N VAL A 806 -21.32 -4.12 14.19
CA VAL A 806 -20.84 -2.79 14.60
C VAL A 806 -21.79 -1.73 14.01
N GLY A 807 -22.14 -0.67 14.74
CA GLY A 807 -23.31 0.18 14.44
C GLY A 807 -22.99 1.66 14.19
N ARG A 808 -23.09 2.13 12.94
CA ARG A 808 -22.92 3.55 12.58
C ARG A 808 -24.24 4.35 12.67
N ALA A 809 -24.16 5.65 12.91
CA ALA A 809 -25.33 6.54 12.95
C ALA A 809 -26.04 6.62 11.57
N GLY A 810 -27.37 6.50 11.56
CA GLY A 810 -28.22 6.70 10.37
C GLY A 810 -28.41 5.49 9.44
N VAL A 811 -27.73 4.36 9.71
CA VAL A 811 -27.84 3.11 8.94
C VAL A 811 -28.05 1.96 9.95
N PRO A 812 -29.04 1.05 9.77
CA PRO A 812 -29.17 -0.11 10.67
C PRO A 812 -27.88 -0.94 10.65
N PRO A 813 -27.42 -1.50 11.80
CA PRO A 813 -26.19 -2.29 11.85
C PRO A 813 -26.26 -3.42 10.83
N GLN A 814 -25.30 -3.46 9.90
CA GLN A 814 -25.17 -4.54 8.94
C GLN A 814 -24.41 -5.68 9.63
N PRO A 815 -25.04 -6.84 9.91
CA PRO A 815 -24.34 -7.95 10.54
C PRO A 815 -23.31 -8.54 9.57
N VAL A 816 -22.08 -8.78 10.05
CA VAL A 816 -21.07 -9.51 9.28
C VAL A 816 -21.33 -11.01 9.48
N LEU A 817 -21.77 -11.67 8.42
CA LEU A 817 -22.24 -13.05 8.39
C LEU A 817 -21.07 -14.03 8.24
N LEU A 818 -20.91 -14.96 9.20
CA LEU A 818 -20.05 -16.14 9.06
C LEU A 818 -20.83 -17.41 8.68
N ASP A 819 -22.17 -17.38 8.76
CA ASP A 819 -23.08 -18.40 8.19
C ASP A 819 -24.51 -17.80 8.00
N ALA A 820 -25.08 -17.98 6.81
CA ALA A 820 -26.30 -17.33 6.34
C ALA A 820 -27.56 -18.18 6.58
N SER A 821 -27.82 -18.56 7.84
CA SER A 821 -29.13 -19.12 8.22
C SER A 821 -30.11 -18.01 8.61
N ALA A 822 -31.28 -17.98 7.97
CA ALA A 822 -32.25 -16.88 8.07
C ALA A 822 -32.69 -16.53 9.50
N GLY A 823 -32.69 -17.50 10.43
CA GLY A 823 -33.07 -17.29 11.83
C GLY A 823 -32.02 -16.58 12.67
N ALA A 824 -30.73 -16.72 12.35
CA ALA A 824 -29.67 -16.02 13.06
C ALA A 824 -29.68 -14.53 12.68
N PHE A 825 -29.78 -14.23 11.38
CA PHE A 825 -29.82 -12.87 10.82
C PHE A 825 -30.92 -11.98 11.42
N SER A 826 -32.15 -12.49 11.57
CA SER A 826 -33.26 -11.75 12.18
C SER A 826 -33.01 -11.40 13.66
N VAL A 827 -32.29 -12.26 14.37
CA VAL A 827 -32.03 -12.12 15.80
C VAL A 827 -30.90 -11.10 16.07
N ALA A 828 -29.87 -11.06 15.23
CA ALA A 828 -28.84 -10.01 15.30
C ALA A 828 -29.39 -8.62 14.99
N LEU A 829 -30.30 -8.49 14.02
CA LEU A 829 -31.00 -7.24 13.73
C LEU A 829 -31.84 -6.75 14.92
N GLN A 830 -32.43 -7.65 15.70
CA GLN A 830 -33.21 -7.29 16.88
C GLN A 830 -32.31 -6.75 18.01
N VAL A 831 -31.18 -7.41 18.31
CA VAL A 831 -30.21 -6.93 19.32
C VAL A 831 -29.54 -5.62 18.90
N ALA A 832 -29.19 -5.50 17.63
CA ALA A 832 -28.75 -4.26 17.02
C ALA A 832 -29.78 -3.13 17.20
N GLY A 833 -31.07 -3.42 17.03
CA GLY A 833 -32.17 -2.48 17.31
C GLY A 833 -32.30 -2.13 18.80
N GLU A 834 -32.17 -3.11 19.70
CA GLU A 834 -32.33 -2.92 21.15
C GLU A 834 -31.15 -2.13 21.79
N LEU A 835 -29.95 -2.22 21.22
CA LEU A 835 -28.80 -1.37 21.61
C LEU A 835 -29.02 0.11 21.23
N THR A 836 -29.94 0.41 20.30
CA THR A 836 -30.13 1.76 19.74
C THR A 836 -31.19 2.64 20.44
N GLN A 837 -31.95 2.15 21.42
CA GLN A 837 -33.01 2.93 22.11
C GLN A 837 -32.76 3.17 23.62
N GLU A 838 -33.13 4.35 24.15
CA GLU A 838 -33.07 4.76 25.58
C GLU A 838 -34.40 4.52 26.37
N ALA A 839 -35.17 3.46 26.11
CA ALA A 839 -36.46 3.24 26.80
C ALA A 839 -36.45 2.02 27.76
N PRO A 840 -37.10 2.09 28.94
CA PRO A 840 -37.32 0.92 29.78
C PRO A 840 -38.34 -0.03 29.11
N LEU A 841 -38.03 -1.33 29.16
CA LEU A 841 -38.80 -2.41 28.54
C LEU A 841 -40.29 -2.39 28.89
N ALA A 842 -41.16 -2.34 27.86
CA ALA A 842 -42.47 -2.95 27.95
C ALA A 842 -42.32 -4.46 27.73
N ARG A 843 -42.78 -5.29 28.68
CA ARG A 843 -43.04 -6.71 28.38
C ARG A 843 -44.05 -6.78 27.24
N PRO A 844 -43.91 -7.68 26.27
CA PRO A 844 -44.93 -7.86 25.25
C PRO A 844 -46.19 -8.39 25.93
N GLU A 845 -47.15 -7.49 26.18
CA GLU A 845 -48.53 -7.88 26.35
C GLU A 845 -49.07 -8.31 24.99
N SER A 846 -49.63 -9.52 24.99
CA SER A 846 -50.41 -10.16 23.92
C SER A 846 -49.66 -10.97 22.84
N GLN A 847 -49.98 -12.27 22.88
CA GLN A 847 -49.75 -13.33 21.87
C GLN A 847 -48.31 -13.78 21.62
N VAL A 848 -47.87 -14.77 22.41
CA VAL A 848 -46.79 -15.69 22.04
C VAL A 848 -47.28 -16.57 20.89
N PRO A 849 -46.72 -16.49 19.67
CA PRO A 849 -47.03 -17.42 18.60
C PRO A 849 -46.30 -18.74 18.85
N ASP A 850 -47.05 -19.84 18.83
CA ASP A 850 -46.63 -21.25 18.74
C ASP A 850 -45.18 -21.60 19.12
N SER A 851 -45.02 -22.18 20.32
CA SER A 851 -44.09 -23.23 20.83
C SER A 851 -42.69 -23.51 20.21
N ARG A 852 -42.16 -22.68 19.31
CA ARG A 852 -40.86 -22.87 18.63
C ARG A 852 -39.83 -21.78 18.90
N TRP A 853 -40.20 -20.68 19.53
CA TRP A 853 -39.25 -19.60 19.86
C TRP A 853 -38.59 -19.86 21.23
N GLN A 854 -37.31 -20.21 21.17
CA GLN A 854 -36.42 -20.57 22.27
C GLN A 854 -36.05 -19.39 23.17
N MET A 855 -35.72 -19.66 24.43
CA MET A 855 -35.16 -18.65 25.33
C MET A 855 -33.74 -18.29 24.87
N ALA A 856 -33.59 -17.10 24.27
CA ALA A 856 -32.30 -16.45 24.07
C ALA A 856 -31.99 -15.53 25.25
N PHE A 857 -30.72 -15.43 25.63
CA PHE A 857 -30.24 -14.58 26.72
C PHE A 857 -29.46 -13.41 26.13
N LEU A 858 -29.92 -12.19 26.39
CA LEU A 858 -29.21 -10.96 26.05
C LEU A 858 -28.55 -10.40 27.32
N LEU A 859 -27.24 -10.18 27.24
CA LEU A 859 -26.46 -9.49 28.24
C LEU A 859 -25.98 -8.16 27.64
N ARG A 860 -26.19 -7.06 28.36
CA ARG A 860 -25.74 -5.73 27.96
C ARG A 860 -24.96 -5.11 29.10
N GLU A 861 -23.73 -4.69 28.83
CA GLU A 861 -22.87 -3.96 29.74
C GLU A 861 -22.32 -2.73 29.01
N GLY A 862 -22.90 -1.57 29.30
CA GLY A 862 -22.56 -0.33 28.60
C GLY A 862 -22.68 -0.47 27.07
N PRO A 863 -21.60 -0.23 26.31
CA PRO A 863 -21.59 -0.32 24.85
C PRO A 863 -21.35 -1.76 24.33
N LEU A 864 -21.15 -2.77 25.19
CA LEU A 864 -21.01 -4.16 24.78
C LEU A 864 -22.34 -4.92 24.95
N GLY A 865 -22.77 -5.64 23.91
CA GLY A 865 -23.90 -6.55 23.92
C GLY A 865 -23.48 -7.97 23.55
N ILE A 866 -23.95 -8.97 24.30
CA ILE A 866 -23.74 -10.39 24.02
C ILE A 866 -25.10 -11.08 24.00
N LEU A 867 -25.44 -11.70 22.88
CA LEU A 867 -26.59 -12.57 22.77
C LEU A 867 -26.16 -14.02 22.69
N PHE A 868 -26.82 -14.87 23.47
CA PHE A 868 -26.59 -16.29 23.51
C PHE A 868 -27.91 -17.06 23.28
N ALA A 869 -27.93 -17.99 22.32
CA ALA A 869 -29.09 -18.79 21.98
C ALA A 869 -28.73 -20.28 21.81
N PRO A 870 -29.12 -21.17 22.74
CA PRO A 870 -28.88 -22.61 22.61
C PRO A 870 -29.67 -23.22 21.44
N ASP A 871 -29.12 -24.25 20.80
CA ASP A 871 -29.69 -24.88 19.60
C ASP A 871 -30.91 -25.77 19.96
N PRO A 872 -31.96 -25.84 19.11
CA PRO A 872 -33.24 -26.51 19.39
C PRO A 872 -33.11 -28.02 19.62
N ASP A 873 -32.10 -28.64 19.02
CA ASP A 873 -31.99 -30.09 18.84
C ASP A 873 -31.36 -30.79 20.05
N GLY A 874 -30.97 -30.04 21.08
CA GLY A 874 -30.35 -30.58 22.29
C GLY A 874 -28.95 -31.14 22.07
N SER A 875 -28.29 -30.76 20.98
CA SER A 875 -26.93 -31.16 20.61
C SER A 875 -25.84 -30.59 21.52
N GLY A 876 -26.19 -29.72 22.48
CA GLY A 876 -25.24 -28.97 23.29
C GLY A 876 -24.67 -27.74 22.57
N ARG A 877 -25.19 -27.45 21.37
CA ARG A 877 -24.81 -26.34 20.50
C ARG A 877 -25.44 -25.03 20.95
N ALA A 878 -24.79 -23.90 20.74
CA ALA A 878 -25.34 -22.58 21.03
C ALA A 878 -24.77 -21.49 20.12
N ARG A 879 -25.62 -20.60 19.63
CA ARG A 879 -25.24 -19.44 18.80
C ARG A 879 -24.90 -18.27 19.72
N MET A 880 -23.81 -17.55 19.42
CA MET A 880 -23.42 -16.35 20.15
C MET A 880 -23.20 -15.18 19.18
N VAL A 881 -23.72 -14.01 19.54
CA VAL A 881 -23.52 -12.75 18.81
C VAL A 881 -22.91 -11.75 19.78
N VAL A 882 -21.80 -11.13 19.38
CA VAL A 882 -21.13 -10.10 20.17
C VAL A 882 -21.15 -8.80 19.37
N VAL A 883 -21.66 -7.73 19.99
CA VAL A 883 -21.85 -6.42 19.36
C VAL A 883 -21.20 -5.36 20.23
N LEU A 884 -20.38 -4.52 19.61
CA LEU A 884 -19.82 -3.33 20.25
C LEU A 884 -20.44 -2.08 19.61
N ASP A 885 -20.98 -1.19 20.43
CA ASP A 885 -21.58 0.08 20.00
C ASP A 885 -20.49 1.15 19.80
N ASP A 886 -20.05 1.33 18.56
CA ASP A 886 -18.99 2.26 18.15
C ASP A 886 -19.51 3.65 17.73
N ARG A 887 -20.77 4.00 18.05
CA ARG A 887 -21.31 5.33 17.81
C ARG A 887 -20.52 6.38 18.60
N GLU A 888 -20.43 7.60 18.07
CA GLU A 888 -19.72 8.71 18.74
C GLU A 888 -20.21 8.96 20.17
N SER A 889 -21.53 8.81 20.41
CA SER A 889 -22.16 8.90 21.73
C SER A 889 -21.71 7.81 22.71
N ALA A 890 -21.32 6.63 22.21
CA ALA A 890 -20.86 5.50 23.01
C ALA A 890 -19.33 5.51 23.17
N VAL A 891 -18.58 5.83 22.11
CA VAL A 891 -17.11 5.94 22.11
C VAL A 891 -16.62 6.98 23.11
N GLY A 892 -17.35 8.09 23.28
CA GLY A 892 -17.03 9.14 24.25
C GLY A 892 -17.29 8.79 25.73
N THR A 893 -17.80 7.59 26.04
CA THR A 893 -18.12 7.20 27.42
C THR A 893 -16.92 6.61 28.16
N GLN A 894 -16.86 6.82 29.48
CA GLN A 894 -15.75 6.36 30.33
C GLN A 894 -15.56 4.83 30.32
N GLY A 895 -16.59 4.04 29.98
CA GLY A 895 -16.55 2.58 29.95
C GLY A 895 -16.30 1.96 28.56
N PHE A 896 -16.15 2.76 27.50
CA PHE A 896 -16.00 2.22 26.13
C PHE A 896 -14.69 1.47 25.93
N ARG A 897 -13.60 1.94 26.53
CA ARG A 897 -12.28 1.29 26.45
C ARG A 897 -12.31 -0.15 26.97
N ASP A 898 -12.93 -0.36 28.12
CA ASP A 898 -13.01 -1.69 28.75
C ASP A 898 -13.94 -2.62 27.96
N ALA A 899 -15.05 -2.08 27.43
CA ALA A 899 -15.95 -2.81 26.53
C ALA A 899 -15.27 -3.21 25.22
N TRP A 900 -14.43 -2.34 24.65
CA TRP A 900 -13.66 -2.63 23.45
C TRP A 900 -12.60 -3.71 23.69
N ILE A 901 -11.85 -3.65 24.80
CA ILE A 901 -10.90 -4.70 25.18
C ILE A 901 -11.63 -6.04 25.35
N SER A 902 -12.76 -6.04 26.06
CA SER A 902 -13.59 -7.23 26.26
C SER A 902 -14.11 -7.80 24.93
N TRP A 903 -14.47 -6.92 23.99
CA TRP A 903 -14.85 -7.31 22.64
C TRP A 903 -13.69 -7.97 21.88
N LEU A 904 -12.47 -7.45 21.97
CA LEU A 904 -11.27 -8.06 21.35
C LEU A 904 -10.96 -9.45 21.94
N HIS A 905 -11.09 -9.60 23.26
CA HIS A 905 -10.89 -10.88 23.95
C HIS A 905 -11.90 -11.92 23.51
N LEU A 906 -13.19 -11.55 23.46
CA LEU A 906 -14.23 -12.42 22.94
C LEU A 906 -13.98 -12.76 21.46
N ASN A 907 -13.61 -11.77 20.64
CA ASN A 907 -13.29 -11.98 19.23
C ASN A 907 -12.12 -12.96 19.02
N THR A 908 -11.12 -12.93 19.91
CA THR A 908 -10.01 -13.90 19.92
C THR A 908 -10.48 -15.28 20.34
N LEU A 909 -11.19 -15.38 21.47
CA LEU A 909 -11.69 -16.64 22.00
C LEU A 909 -12.59 -17.36 21.00
N LEU A 910 -13.44 -16.62 20.28
CA LEU A 910 -14.36 -17.17 19.29
C LEU A 910 -13.69 -17.64 17.99
N SER A 911 -12.39 -17.38 17.82
CA SER A 911 -11.64 -17.80 16.63
C SER A 911 -11.05 -19.21 16.73
N PHE A 912 -11.04 -19.81 17.94
CA PHE A 912 -10.49 -21.14 18.24
C PHE A 912 -11.57 -22.05 18.83
#